data_AF-A0A368JSD5-F1
#
_entry.id   AF-A0A368JSD5-F1
#
_cell.length_a   1.000
_cell.length_b   1.000
_cell.length_c   1.000
_cell.angle_alpha   90.00
_cell.angle_beta   90.00
_cell.angle_gamma   90.00
#
_symmetry.space_group_name_H-M   'P 1'
#
loop_
_entity.id
_entity.type
_entity.pdbx_description
1 polymer ?
#
loop_
_entity_poly.entity_id
_entity_poly.type
_entity_poly.pdbx_seq_one_letter_code
_entity_poly.pdbx_strand_id
1 'polypeptide(L)'
;MNTPSLATWTDDFLWSKRRMGDPLADETIAAILLDNQKGEIDQIFQMLVQNRNFPNPAFDVLPDRLKQIVEDYFVKTRQLPDWAEPFKLMVAADVFKQYGPKILLLLLCKSLPLCYTCWRGAKVLYRTGRLRVHDGSLDSFTRRLMETAQFVVNILTLNSFEHDGLAVVSIQKVRLIHAVIRYHAQQHRWDVDNFGIPINQQDLVGTLLSFGVVIIDGLKQMDIELTPEESEAYLHLWKVVGFMIGVDDDLNSENEDDCRHLMNAILAQQAGRSPDGGREGAELTDACIDLMNSRLSFGPLKNLSPLFVRFFIGDQYADLLEVPKDDDKDDSAVINAIQWLDKGFRSVGDRHLLMGAVGRAFSNQMIDLVMSYHNGAKSEQFYLPSALTDTWQSEAPDFRIPPAQTIEEVIFYLDKVARHLRSQNNPIGLFAAVYKLVTLRVQDGLKAGIFENPVEMEQVDVGFGNRYFEALNQYFDGKPASAPWQLSFDAAKTMITTNQYIFSAANAHISYDLPIVVAEVYKGKDLELFKSDFVKMNGLFEDMYDQMNDDIGRIFRPFGTFVTYFSDKIKDIEKAVMAKGREQAWANTFGFHQSRSETEWKERLALLEASSAKMGNLVARPPWLLRLPLVYVARKEFGTTAHKVDVMLRTALLPTIS
;
A
#
# COMPACT_ATOMS: atom_id res chain seq x y z
N MET A 1 -27.45 11.63 -5.74
CA MET A 1 -27.45 12.16 -7.12
C MET A 1 -27.69 10.99 -8.06
N ASN A 2 -28.48 11.18 -9.12
CA ASN A 2 -28.98 10.12 -9.99
C ASN A 2 -27.84 9.31 -10.62
N THR A 3 -27.76 8.02 -10.32
CA THR A 3 -26.89 7.06 -10.99
C THR A 3 -27.29 7.00 -12.48
N PRO A 4 -26.37 7.17 -13.44
CA PRO A 4 -26.71 7.05 -14.84
C PRO A 4 -27.20 5.63 -15.12
N SER A 5 -28.39 5.48 -15.70
CA SER A 5 -28.85 4.15 -16.11
C SER A 5 -28.03 3.65 -17.30
N LEU A 6 -27.99 2.33 -17.53
CA LEU A 6 -27.36 1.65 -18.69
C LEU A 6 -27.71 2.26 -20.07
N ALA A 7 -28.70 3.15 -20.16
CA ALA A 7 -29.10 3.88 -21.36
C ALA A 7 -28.32 5.18 -21.63
N THR A 8 -27.35 5.57 -20.79
CA THR A 8 -26.77 6.93 -20.81
C THR A 8 -25.62 7.09 -21.82
N TRP A 9 -24.78 6.07 -22.03
CA TRP A 9 -23.55 6.19 -22.84
C TRP A 9 -23.67 5.47 -24.20
N THR A 10 -24.58 5.95 -25.05
CA THR A 10 -24.72 5.46 -26.42
C THR A 10 -23.53 5.86 -27.29
N ASP A 11 -23.34 5.19 -28.43
CA ASP A 11 -22.29 5.54 -29.40
C ASP A 11 -22.35 7.00 -29.84
N ASP A 12 -23.55 7.52 -30.11
CA ASP A 12 -23.76 8.92 -30.51
C ASP A 12 -23.41 9.90 -29.39
N PHE A 13 -23.77 9.57 -28.14
CA PHE A 13 -23.42 10.38 -26.97
C PHE A 13 -21.90 10.41 -26.80
N LEU A 14 -21.25 9.25 -26.81
CA LEU A 14 -19.80 9.14 -26.70
C LEU A 14 -19.10 9.89 -27.85
N TRP A 15 -19.61 9.78 -29.08
CA TRP A 15 -19.09 10.54 -30.22
C TRP A 15 -19.25 12.06 -30.03
N SER A 16 -20.36 12.52 -29.47
CA SER A 16 -20.55 13.94 -29.15
C SER A 16 -19.49 14.45 -28.16
N LYS A 17 -19.11 13.62 -27.18
CA LYS A 17 -18.03 13.91 -26.21
C LYS A 17 -16.66 13.99 -26.88
N ARG A 18 -16.46 13.36 -28.05
CA ARG A 18 -15.23 13.54 -28.84
C ARG A 18 -15.08 14.92 -29.47
N ARG A 19 -16.17 15.68 -29.54
CA ARG A 19 -16.20 17.05 -30.10
C ARG A 19 -16.06 18.14 -29.04
N MET A 20 -15.78 17.76 -27.79
CA MET A 20 -15.67 18.69 -26.67
C MET A 20 -14.27 18.62 -26.06
N GLY A 21 -13.63 19.79 -25.94
CA GLY A 21 -12.34 20.01 -25.28
C GLY A 21 -12.54 20.49 -23.84
N ASP A 22 -11.77 21.51 -23.45
CA ASP A 22 -11.87 22.15 -22.13
C ASP A 22 -11.77 23.67 -22.30
N PRO A 23 -12.92 24.37 -22.46
CA PRO A 23 -12.93 25.79 -22.79
C PRO A 23 -12.12 26.65 -21.83
N LEU A 24 -12.18 26.36 -20.53
CA LEU A 24 -11.45 27.13 -19.51
C LEU A 24 -9.93 27.05 -19.71
N ALA A 25 -9.39 25.83 -19.90
CA ALA A 25 -7.97 25.65 -20.14
C ALA A 25 -7.54 26.08 -21.55
N ASP A 26 -8.39 25.85 -22.57
CA ASP A 26 -8.15 26.24 -23.96
C ASP A 26 -8.05 27.75 -24.12
N GLU A 27 -8.98 28.51 -23.52
CA GLU A 27 -8.96 29.97 -23.53
C GLU A 27 -7.74 30.53 -22.79
N THR A 28 -7.38 29.92 -21.66
CA THR A 28 -6.18 30.30 -20.90
C THR A 28 -4.92 30.13 -21.73
N ILE A 29 -4.73 28.97 -22.37
CA ILE A 29 -3.57 28.69 -23.22
C ILE A 29 -3.58 29.54 -24.49
N ALA A 30 -4.74 29.74 -25.12
CA ALA A 30 -4.85 30.61 -26.28
C ALA A 30 -4.44 32.05 -25.94
N ALA A 31 -4.88 32.59 -24.79
CA ALA A 31 -4.45 33.90 -24.32
C ALA A 31 -2.94 33.98 -24.09
N ILE A 32 -2.37 33.00 -23.37
CA ILE A 32 -0.91 32.94 -23.13
C ILE A 32 -0.15 32.87 -24.46
N LEU A 33 -0.59 32.05 -25.42
CA LEU A 33 0.11 31.84 -26.69
C LEU A 33 -0.05 33.00 -27.67
N LEU A 34 -1.17 33.71 -27.65
CA LEU A 34 -1.40 34.90 -28.47
C LEU A 34 -0.58 36.10 -28.00
N ASP A 35 -0.39 36.25 -26.68
CA ASP A 35 0.41 37.31 -26.07
C ASP A 35 1.89 36.91 -25.88
N ASN A 36 2.30 35.70 -26.33
CA ASN A 36 3.60 35.06 -26.08
C ASN A 36 4.79 35.77 -26.74
N GLN A 37 5.30 36.84 -26.12
CA GLN A 37 6.42 37.60 -26.67
C GLN A 37 7.81 37.03 -26.30
N LYS A 38 7.98 36.23 -25.21
CA LYS A 38 9.33 35.88 -24.68
C LYS A 38 9.51 34.54 -23.91
N GLY A 39 8.63 33.54 -24.04
CA GLY A 39 8.82 32.23 -23.35
C GLY A 39 8.19 32.13 -21.96
N GLU A 40 7.08 32.82 -21.76
CA GLU A 40 6.34 32.93 -20.49
C GLU A 40 5.68 31.61 -20.05
N ILE A 41 5.43 30.68 -20.98
CA ILE A 41 4.86 29.35 -20.69
C ILE A 41 5.79 28.52 -19.81
N ASP A 42 7.08 28.47 -20.14
CA ASP A 42 8.05 27.69 -19.38
C ASP A 42 8.22 28.27 -17.97
N GLN A 43 8.09 29.59 -17.81
CA GLN A 43 8.06 30.25 -16.50
C GLN A 43 6.82 29.85 -15.69
N ILE A 44 5.62 29.92 -16.28
CA ILE A 44 4.38 29.49 -15.61
C ILE A 44 4.50 28.03 -15.12
N PHE A 45 5.02 27.11 -15.94
CA PHE A 45 5.19 25.71 -15.54
C PHE A 45 6.27 25.48 -14.46
N GLN A 46 7.36 26.26 -14.49
CA GLN A 46 8.43 26.22 -13.48
C GLN A 46 8.00 26.79 -12.12
N MET A 47 7.05 27.72 -12.09
CA MET A 47 6.64 28.45 -10.89
C MET A 47 5.63 27.70 -10.01
N LEU A 48 5.11 26.58 -10.51
CA LEU A 48 4.09 25.75 -9.87
C LEU A 48 4.75 24.61 -9.08
N VAL A 49 5.01 24.83 -7.80
CA VAL A 49 5.79 23.88 -6.98
C VAL A 49 4.92 23.13 -5.95
N GLN A 50 3.97 23.80 -5.30
CA GLN A 50 3.11 23.24 -4.22
C GLN A 50 1.71 23.87 -4.23
N ASN A 51 0.73 23.19 -3.62
CA ASN A 51 -0.67 23.63 -3.55
C ASN A 51 -0.86 25.01 -2.84
N ARG A 52 0.09 25.44 -2.00
CA ARG A 52 0.02 26.70 -1.22
C ARG A 52 0.35 27.98 -2.01
N ASN A 53 1.03 27.90 -3.15
CA ASN A 53 1.63 29.07 -3.81
C ASN A 53 0.64 29.90 -4.66
N PHE A 54 -0.53 30.28 -4.13
CA PHE A 54 -1.52 31.09 -4.85
C PHE A 54 -2.18 32.18 -3.98
N PRO A 55 -2.29 33.45 -4.47
CA PRO A 55 -1.75 33.95 -5.74
C PRO A 55 -0.22 33.94 -5.74
N ASN A 56 0.39 33.50 -6.85
CA ASN A 56 1.83 33.36 -6.94
C ASN A 56 2.43 34.73 -7.32
N PRO A 57 3.32 35.35 -6.51
CA PRO A 57 3.95 36.63 -6.85
C PRO A 57 4.68 36.58 -8.20
N ALA A 58 5.05 35.37 -8.62
CA ALA A 58 5.46 35.03 -9.98
C ALA A 58 4.64 35.70 -11.10
N PHE A 59 3.31 35.81 -10.95
CA PHE A 59 2.43 36.31 -12.00
C PHE A 59 2.44 37.83 -12.14
N ASP A 60 3.08 38.54 -11.21
CA ASP A 60 3.22 40.01 -11.26
C ASP A 60 4.05 40.47 -12.46
N VAL A 61 4.83 39.57 -13.08
CA VAL A 61 5.60 39.87 -14.30
C VAL A 61 4.77 39.84 -15.57
N LEU A 62 3.56 39.28 -15.54
CA LEU A 62 2.67 39.16 -16.69
C LEU A 62 1.87 40.46 -16.89
N PRO A 63 1.52 40.83 -18.14
CA PRO A 63 0.60 41.93 -18.40
C PRO A 63 -0.73 41.76 -17.65
N ASP A 64 -1.34 42.84 -17.15
CA ASP A 64 -2.54 42.80 -16.28
C ASP A 64 -3.66 41.90 -16.81
N ARG A 65 -3.95 41.98 -18.12
CA ARG A 65 -4.95 41.14 -18.77
C ARG A 65 -4.60 39.65 -18.69
N LEU A 66 -3.35 39.30 -19.01
CA LEU A 66 -2.87 37.92 -19.00
C LEU A 66 -2.79 37.37 -17.57
N LYS A 67 -2.28 38.19 -16.63
CA LYS A 67 -2.27 37.89 -15.21
C LYS A 67 -3.65 37.50 -14.70
N GLN A 68 -4.68 38.30 -15.02
CA GLN A 68 -6.05 38.04 -14.57
C GLN A 68 -6.61 36.72 -15.13
N ILE A 69 -6.34 36.40 -16.40
CA ILE A 69 -6.76 35.13 -17.01
C ILE A 69 -6.09 33.94 -16.33
N VAL A 70 -4.78 34.02 -16.09
CA VAL A 70 -4.00 32.95 -15.46
C VAL A 70 -4.42 32.76 -14.00
N GLU A 71 -4.58 33.84 -13.24
CA GLU A 71 -5.05 33.78 -11.85
C GLU A 71 -6.47 33.19 -11.75
N ASP A 72 -7.39 33.59 -12.63
CA ASP A 72 -8.75 33.07 -12.66
C ASP A 72 -8.79 31.55 -12.91
N TYR A 73 -7.97 31.06 -13.84
CA TYR A 73 -7.81 29.61 -14.07
C TYR A 73 -7.39 28.87 -12.79
N PHE A 74 -6.32 29.33 -12.13
CA PHE A 74 -5.79 28.66 -10.94
C PHE A 74 -6.74 28.75 -9.74
N VAL A 75 -7.43 29.88 -9.56
CA VAL A 75 -8.42 30.05 -8.49
C VAL A 75 -9.61 29.10 -8.71
N LYS A 76 -10.16 29.06 -9.93
CA LYS A 76 -11.31 28.21 -10.27
C LYS A 76 -11.01 26.72 -10.17
N THR A 77 -9.80 26.30 -10.50
CA THR A 77 -9.43 24.88 -10.57
C THR A 77 -8.74 24.35 -9.30
N ARG A 78 -8.53 25.19 -8.28
CA ARG A 78 -7.90 24.79 -7.01
C ARG A 78 -8.86 24.10 -6.04
N GLN A 79 -10.15 24.40 -6.13
CA GLN A 79 -11.13 23.92 -5.18
C GLN A 79 -11.46 22.44 -5.43
N LEU A 80 -11.39 21.64 -4.37
CA LEU A 80 -11.97 20.31 -4.37
C LEU A 80 -13.50 20.42 -4.46
N PRO A 81 -14.17 19.46 -5.09
CA PRO A 81 -15.63 19.44 -5.09
C PRO A 81 -16.17 19.24 -3.67
N ASP A 82 -17.32 19.81 -3.35
CA ASP A 82 -17.94 19.74 -2.00
C ASP A 82 -18.22 18.30 -1.54
N TRP A 83 -18.35 17.37 -2.49
CA TRP A 83 -18.58 15.96 -2.24
C TRP A 83 -17.28 15.15 -2.06
N ALA A 84 -16.10 15.76 -2.16
CA ALA A 84 -14.83 15.09 -1.90
C ALA A 84 -14.73 14.69 -0.42
N GLU A 85 -14.61 13.39 -0.15
CA GLU A 85 -14.56 12.82 1.20
C GLU A 85 -13.10 12.60 1.65
N PRO A 86 -12.60 13.35 2.64
CA PRO A 86 -11.18 13.25 3.05
C PRO A 86 -10.76 11.85 3.49
N PHE A 87 -11.66 11.09 4.13
CA PHE A 87 -11.38 9.73 4.57
C PHE A 87 -11.18 8.78 3.38
N LYS A 88 -11.98 8.90 2.31
CA LYS A 88 -11.81 8.11 1.09
C LYS A 88 -10.50 8.45 0.37
N LEU A 89 -10.12 9.73 0.32
CA LEU A 89 -8.82 10.14 -0.23
C LEU A 89 -7.64 9.51 0.55
N MET A 90 -7.75 9.45 1.88
CA MET A 90 -6.76 8.79 2.73
C MET A 90 -6.69 7.28 2.49
N VAL A 91 -7.83 6.58 2.39
CA VAL A 91 -7.88 5.14 2.12
C VAL A 91 -7.30 4.82 0.74
N ALA A 92 -7.61 5.61 -0.29
CA ALA A 92 -7.03 5.44 -1.62
C ALA A 92 -5.50 5.62 -1.63
N ALA A 93 -4.97 6.52 -0.81
CA ALA A 93 -3.54 6.67 -0.61
C ALA A 93 -2.92 5.45 0.11
N ASP A 94 -3.64 4.81 1.05
CA ASP A 94 -3.19 3.58 1.72
C ASP A 94 -3.17 2.39 0.72
N VAL A 95 -4.15 2.30 -0.18
CA VAL A 95 -4.15 1.32 -1.29
C VAL A 95 -2.89 1.47 -2.15
N PHE A 96 -2.54 2.70 -2.53
CA PHE A 96 -1.32 2.94 -3.30
C PHE A 96 -0.05 2.70 -2.48
N LYS A 97 -0.06 3.05 -1.19
CA LYS A 97 1.04 2.72 -0.29
C LYS A 97 1.27 1.21 -0.22
N GLN A 98 0.22 0.40 -0.23
CA GLN A 98 0.32 -1.06 -0.15
C GLN A 98 0.69 -1.71 -1.49
N TYR A 99 0.11 -1.23 -2.59
CA TYR A 99 0.19 -1.89 -3.89
C TYR A 99 0.92 -1.08 -4.96
N GLY A 100 1.55 0.04 -4.62
CA GLY A 100 2.12 1.00 -5.56
C GLY A 100 3.02 0.41 -6.64
N PRO A 101 4.00 -0.46 -6.34
CA PRO A 101 4.82 -1.10 -7.38
C PRO A 101 4.01 -1.98 -8.34
N LYS A 102 2.92 -2.59 -7.85
CA LYS A 102 1.99 -3.42 -8.66
C LYS A 102 1.14 -2.50 -9.53
N ILE A 103 0.63 -1.40 -8.98
CA ILE A 103 -0.12 -0.38 -9.70
C ILE A 103 0.74 0.23 -10.82
N LEU A 104 1.98 0.63 -10.52
CA LEU A 104 2.92 1.18 -11.51
C LEU A 104 3.26 0.18 -12.62
N LEU A 105 3.40 -1.11 -12.27
CA LEU A 105 3.55 -2.17 -13.27
C LEU A 105 2.31 -2.30 -14.16
N LEU A 106 1.12 -2.35 -13.57
CA LEU A 106 -0.16 -2.44 -14.29
C LEU A 106 -0.37 -1.23 -15.21
N LEU A 107 0.08 -0.03 -14.81
CA LEU A 107 0.07 1.12 -15.70
C LEU A 107 0.90 0.87 -16.97
N LEU A 108 2.07 0.24 -16.82
CA LEU A 108 2.98 -0.05 -17.94
C LEU A 108 2.50 -1.19 -18.85
N CYS A 109 2.01 -2.30 -18.30
CA CYS A 109 1.70 -3.51 -19.06
C CYS A 109 0.21 -3.76 -19.32
N LYS A 110 -0.69 -3.03 -18.65
CA LYS A 110 -2.14 -3.11 -18.84
C LYS A 110 -2.73 -1.79 -19.32
N SER A 111 -2.64 -0.72 -18.52
CA SER A 111 -3.35 0.53 -18.82
C SER A 111 -2.84 1.20 -20.09
N LEU A 112 -1.52 1.37 -20.25
CA LEU A 112 -0.94 1.97 -21.46
C LEU A 112 -1.27 1.15 -22.73
N PRO A 113 -0.98 -0.16 -22.82
CA PRO A 113 -1.36 -0.94 -23.99
C PRO A 113 -2.86 -0.90 -24.28
N LEU A 114 -3.72 -0.99 -23.26
CA LEU A 114 -5.16 -0.90 -23.45
C LEU A 114 -5.57 0.47 -24.04
N CYS A 115 -5.01 1.57 -23.54
CA CYS A 115 -5.22 2.90 -24.12
C CYS A 115 -4.70 3.01 -25.57
N TYR A 116 -3.62 2.30 -25.92
CA TYR A 116 -3.08 2.30 -27.28
C TYR A 116 -3.94 1.53 -28.28
N THR A 117 -4.89 0.71 -27.82
CA THR A 117 -5.92 0.13 -28.70
C THR A 117 -6.90 1.18 -29.22
N CYS A 118 -7.09 2.28 -28.49
CA CYS A 118 -7.91 3.41 -28.91
C CYS A 118 -7.16 4.23 -29.97
N TRP A 119 -7.22 3.76 -31.22
CA TRP A 119 -6.36 4.23 -32.31
C TRP A 119 -6.43 5.74 -32.57
N ARG A 120 -7.60 6.38 -32.36
CA ARG A 120 -7.76 7.84 -32.49
C ARG A 120 -6.95 8.59 -31.43
N GLY A 121 -7.00 8.13 -30.18
CA GLY A 121 -6.20 8.65 -29.08
C GLY A 121 -4.70 8.40 -29.28
N ALA A 122 -4.33 7.18 -29.70
CA ALA A 122 -2.94 6.84 -30.02
C ALA A 122 -2.34 7.75 -31.10
N LYS A 123 -3.14 8.22 -32.07
CA LYS A 123 -2.73 9.17 -33.10
C LYS A 123 -2.29 10.51 -32.53
N VAL A 124 -2.92 11.00 -31.44
CA VAL A 124 -2.53 12.25 -30.77
C VAL A 124 -1.13 12.09 -30.16
N LEU A 125 -0.91 10.99 -29.44
CA LEU A 125 0.37 10.67 -28.82
C LEU A 125 1.48 10.53 -29.86
N TYR A 126 1.19 9.87 -30.98
CA TYR A 126 2.14 9.67 -32.06
C TYR A 126 2.51 10.98 -32.76
N ARG A 127 1.53 11.82 -33.10
CA ARG A 127 1.77 13.09 -33.83
C ARG A 127 2.46 14.16 -32.98
N THR A 128 2.27 14.14 -31.66
CA THR A 128 2.96 15.08 -30.76
C THR A 128 4.45 14.78 -30.60
N GLY A 129 4.95 13.64 -31.10
CA GLY A 129 6.37 13.29 -31.16
C GLY A 129 7.05 13.04 -29.80
N ARG A 130 6.36 13.25 -28.68
CA ARG A 130 6.89 13.10 -27.32
C ARG A 130 7.09 11.65 -26.90
N LEU A 131 6.41 10.71 -27.54
CA LEU A 131 6.55 9.26 -27.34
C LEU A 131 7.20 8.54 -28.53
N ARG A 132 7.64 9.28 -29.56
CA ARG A 132 8.29 8.66 -30.72
C ARG A 132 9.73 8.29 -30.38
N VAL A 133 10.09 7.07 -30.74
CA VAL A 133 11.46 6.56 -30.80
C VAL A 133 12.04 7.02 -32.14
N HIS A 134 12.46 8.28 -32.23
CA HIS A 134 12.90 8.89 -33.49
C HIS A 134 14.32 8.48 -33.93
N ASP A 135 15.11 7.97 -32.99
CA ASP A 135 16.54 7.71 -33.10
C ASP A 135 16.93 6.27 -32.70
N GLY A 136 15.95 5.41 -32.45
CA GLY A 136 16.16 4.08 -31.87
C GLY A 136 16.39 4.08 -30.35
N SER A 137 16.32 5.23 -29.68
CA SER A 137 16.46 5.37 -28.22
C SER A 137 15.09 5.37 -27.51
N LEU A 138 15.02 4.67 -26.37
CA LEU A 138 13.87 4.68 -25.47
C LEU A 138 13.81 5.93 -24.56
N ASP A 139 14.74 6.88 -24.69
CA ASP A 139 14.88 7.99 -23.73
C ASP A 139 13.65 8.89 -23.67
N SER A 140 13.08 9.26 -24.84
CA SER A 140 11.90 10.13 -24.92
C SER A 140 10.67 9.47 -24.29
N PHE A 141 10.46 8.19 -24.61
CA PHE A 141 9.41 7.34 -24.08
C PHE A 141 9.55 7.14 -22.57
N THR A 142 10.75 6.75 -22.12
CA THR A 142 11.05 6.52 -20.69
C THR A 142 10.82 7.79 -19.88
N ARG A 143 11.28 8.95 -20.36
CA ARG A 143 11.01 10.23 -19.69
C ARG A 143 9.52 10.48 -19.51
N ARG A 144 8.72 10.28 -20.57
CA ARG A 144 7.28 10.51 -20.51
C ARG A 144 6.56 9.52 -19.60
N LEU A 145 7.02 8.28 -19.55
CA LEU A 145 6.54 7.29 -18.61
C LEU A 145 6.82 7.72 -17.17
N MET A 146 8.03 8.20 -16.88
CA MET A 146 8.40 8.68 -15.55
C MET A 146 7.64 9.95 -15.14
N GLU A 147 7.34 10.86 -16.08
CA GLU A 147 6.42 11.98 -15.84
C GLU A 147 5.01 11.50 -15.41
N THR A 148 4.52 10.43 -16.04
CA THR A 148 3.21 9.84 -15.71
C THR A 148 3.26 9.15 -14.35
N ALA A 149 4.32 8.40 -14.06
CA ALA A 149 4.54 7.78 -12.76
C ALA A 149 4.62 8.83 -11.65
N GLN A 150 5.32 9.95 -11.88
CA GLN A 150 5.40 11.05 -10.92
C GLN A 150 4.04 11.70 -10.69
N PHE A 151 3.24 11.88 -11.75
CA PHE A 151 1.87 12.37 -11.60
C PHE A 151 1.06 11.45 -10.69
N VAL A 152 1.09 10.13 -10.93
CA VAL A 152 0.37 9.15 -10.10
C VAL A 152 0.83 9.20 -8.65
N VAL A 153 2.14 9.27 -8.39
CA VAL A 153 2.70 9.45 -7.03
C VAL A 153 2.20 10.74 -6.38
N ASN A 154 2.22 11.85 -7.10
CA ASN A 154 1.74 13.13 -6.59
C ASN A 154 0.25 13.10 -6.27
N ILE A 155 -0.54 12.25 -6.93
CA ILE A 155 -1.98 12.10 -6.64
C ILE A 155 -2.22 11.17 -5.46
N LEU A 156 -1.58 10.00 -5.45
CA LEU A 156 -1.89 8.90 -4.53
C LEU A 156 -1.04 8.90 -3.25
N THR A 157 -0.27 9.96 -3.00
CA THR A 157 0.43 10.15 -1.72
C THR A 157 -0.51 10.72 -0.67
N LEU A 158 -0.38 10.23 0.57
CA LEU A 158 -1.12 10.74 1.73
C LEU A 158 -1.00 12.26 1.84
N ASN A 159 -2.12 12.93 2.15
CA ASN A 159 -2.23 14.38 2.32
C ASN A 159 -1.89 15.22 1.08
N SER A 160 -1.73 14.62 -0.11
CA SER A 160 -1.32 15.39 -1.29
C SER A 160 -2.38 16.38 -1.82
N PHE A 161 -3.64 16.21 -1.41
CA PHE A 161 -4.72 17.15 -1.68
C PHE A 161 -4.82 18.29 -0.65
N GLU A 162 -4.06 18.22 0.45
CA GLU A 162 -4.04 19.27 1.46
C GLU A 162 -3.28 20.52 1.00
N HIS A 163 -3.29 21.56 1.83
CA HIS A 163 -2.72 22.87 1.50
C HIS A 163 -1.24 22.84 1.10
N ASP A 164 -0.43 21.99 1.73
CA ASP A 164 1.00 21.82 1.43
C ASP A 164 1.31 20.68 0.44
N GLY A 165 0.27 20.00 -0.05
CA GLY A 165 0.40 18.86 -0.97
C GLY A 165 0.78 19.22 -2.40
N LEU A 166 0.77 18.22 -3.29
CA LEU A 166 1.18 18.33 -4.70
C LEU A 166 0.09 17.97 -5.70
N ALA A 167 -1.01 17.35 -5.27
CA ALA A 167 -2.02 16.81 -6.18
C ALA A 167 -2.70 17.90 -7.02
N VAL A 168 -3.21 18.95 -6.37
CA VAL A 168 -3.95 20.03 -7.04
C VAL A 168 -3.09 20.70 -8.12
N VAL A 169 -1.88 21.11 -7.76
CA VAL A 169 -0.97 21.77 -8.70
C VAL A 169 -0.55 20.83 -9.85
N SER A 170 -0.38 19.53 -9.57
CA SER A 170 -0.07 18.53 -10.59
C SER A 170 -1.21 18.36 -11.59
N ILE A 171 -2.46 18.32 -11.12
CA ILE A 171 -3.66 18.24 -11.97
C ILE A 171 -3.78 19.48 -12.85
N GLN A 172 -3.64 20.67 -12.26
CA GLN A 172 -3.71 21.94 -12.99
C GLN A 172 -2.66 22.03 -14.10
N LYS A 173 -1.42 21.58 -13.84
CA LYS A 173 -0.36 21.50 -14.85
C LYS A 173 -0.74 20.59 -16.01
N VAL A 174 -1.18 19.36 -15.71
CA VAL A 174 -1.54 18.39 -16.75
C VAL A 174 -2.71 18.90 -17.59
N ARG A 175 -3.72 19.51 -16.95
CA ARG A 175 -4.86 20.14 -17.62
C ARG A 175 -4.43 21.25 -18.60
N LEU A 176 -3.49 22.11 -18.22
CA LEU A 176 -2.89 23.11 -19.13
C LEU A 176 -2.07 22.47 -20.25
N ILE A 177 -1.29 21.42 -19.97
CA ILE A 177 -0.52 20.68 -20.99
C ILE A 177 -1.47 20.08 -22.04
N HIS A 178 -2.63 19.58 -21.63
CA HIS A 178 -3.65 19.07 -22.56
C HIS A 178 -4.18 20.18 -23.48
N ALA A 179 -4.45 21.36 -22.95
CA ALA A 179 -4.85 22.53 -23.76
C ALA A 179 -3.74 22.98 -24.74
N VAL A 180 -2.47 22.95 -24.32
CA VAL A 180 -1.33 23.21 -25.22
C VAL A 180 -1.30 22.20 -26.39
N ILE A 181 -1.51 20.91 -26.11
CA ILE A 181 -1.55 19.88 -27.15
C ILE A 181 -2.72 20.12 -28.12
N ARG A 182 -3.91 20.46 -27.59
CA ARG A 182 -5.08 20.83 -28.42
C ARG A 182 -4.78 21.99 -29.34
N TYR A 183 -4.24 23.09 -28.80
CA TYR A 183 -3.90 24.28 -29.55
C TYR A 183 -2.95 23.96 -30.71
N HIS A 184 -1.82 23.30 -30.45
CA HIS A 184 -0.83 23.00 -31.49
C HIS A 184 -1.34 22.00 -32.52
N ALA A 185 -2.08 20.97 -32.11
CA ALA A 185 -2.64 20.01 -33.05
C ALA A 185 -3.60 20.69 -34.05
N GLN A 186 -4.41 21.66 -33.60
CA GLN A 186 -5.27 22.44 -34.50
C GLN A 186 -4.46 23.28 -35.49
N GLN A 187 -3.34 23.89 -35.08
CA GLN A 187 -2.44 24.63 -35.98
C GLN A 187 -1.82 23.72 -37.07
N HIS A 188 -1.71 22.42 -36.81
CA HIS A 188 -1.14 21.43 -37.73
C HIS A 188 -2.20 20.62 -38.51
N ARG A 189 -3.38 21.22 -38.76
CA ARG A 189 -4.46 20.65 -39.59
C ARG A 189 -4.94 19.27 -39.10
N TRP A 190 -5.23 19.18 -37.81
CA TRP A 190 -5.86 18.00 -37.23
C TRP A 190 -7.23 17.73 -37.84
N ASP A 191 -7.50 16.48 -38.22
CA ASP A 191 -8.77 16.04 -38.78
C ASP A 191 -9.77 15.76 -37.64
N VAL A 192 -10.48 16.81 -37.25
CA VAL A 192 -11.48 16.77 -36.17
C VAL A 192 -12.67 15.89 -36.54
N ASP A 193 -13.05 15.80 -37.81
CA ASP A 193 -14.21 15.03 -38.23
C ASP A 193 -13.98 13.53 -38.07
N ASN A 194 -12.77 13.05 -38.34
CA ASN A 194 -12.44 11.64 -38.23
C ASN A 194 -11.95 11.25 -36.82
N PHE A 195 -11.17 12.12 -36.17
CA PHE A 195 -10.52 11.80 -34.89
C PHE A 195 -11.21 12.43 -33.67
N GLY A 196 -12.09 13.41 -33.84
CA GLY A 196 -12.53 14.29 -32.75
C GLY A 196 -11.47 15.33 -32.41
N ILE A 197 -11.76 16.20 -31.44
CA ILE A 197 -10.76 17.14 -30.90
C ILE A 197 -9.69 16.32 -30.15
N PRO A 198 -8.39 16.65 -30.24
CA PRO A 198 -7.35 15.99 -29.46
C PRO A 198 -7.64 16.08 -27.96
N ILE A 199 -7.46 14.98 -27.20
CA ILE A 199 -7.69 14.98 -25.74
C ILE A 199 -9.09 15.55 -25.40
N ASN A 200 -10.09 15.07 -26.13
CA ASN A 200 -11.50 15.37 -25.90
C ASN A 200 -12.02 14.68 -24.62
N GLN A 201 -13.25 15.01 -24.23
CA GLN A 201 -13.89 14.46 -23.02
C GLN A 201 -13.92 12.92 -22.97
N GLN A 202 -14.15 12.24 -24.11
CA GLN A 202 -14.14 10.77 -24.16
C GLN A 202 -12.73 10.20 -23.96
N ASP A 203 -11.73 10.74 -24.64
CA ASP A 203 -10.34 10.29 -24.48
C ASP A 203 -9.81 10.59 -23.07
N LEU A 204 -10.23 11.72 -22.48
CA LEU A 204 -9.88 12.13 -21.13
C LEU A 204 -10.46 11.17 -20.09
N VAL A 205 -11.76 10.86 -20.14
CA VAL A 205 -12.36 9.90 -19.20
C VAL A 205 -11.88 8.47 -19.45
N GLY A 206 -11.70 8.05 -20.71
CA GLY A 206 -11.17 6.72 -21.02
C GLY A 206 -9.78 6.49 -20.42
N THR A 207 -8.94 7.54 -20.43
CA THR A 207 -7.65 7.54 -19.76
C THR A 207 -7.81 7.57 -18.24
N LEU A 208 -8.73 8.35 -17.68
CA LEU A 208 -9.00 8.38 -16.24
C LEU A 208 -9.43 6.99 -15.71
N LEU A 209 -10.32 6.30 -16.44
CA LEU A 209 -10.77 4.94 -16.13
C LEU A 209 -9.61 3.93 -16.16
N SER A 210 -8.59 4.17 -16.99
CA SER A 210 -7.40 3.32 -17.06
C SER A 210 -6.50 3.43 -15.83
N PHE A 211 -6.59 4.52 -15.06
CA PHE A 211 -5.96 4.69 -13.74
C PHE A 211 -6.84 4.17 -12.58
N GLY A 212 -8.16 4.19 -12.76
CA GLY A 212 -9.15 3.73 -11.79
C GLY A 212 -9.49 2.25 -11.95
N VAL A 213 -10.66 1.97 -12.54
CA VAL A 213 -11.26 0.62 -12.57
C VAL A 213 -10.38 -0.43 -13.28
N VAL A 214 -9.62 -0.03 -14.30
CA VAL A 214 -8.70 -0.95 -15.01
C VAL A 214 -7.56 -1.41 -14.09
N ILE A 215 -7.11 -0.57 -13.15
CA ILE A 215 -6.12 -0.95 -12.13
C ILE A 215 -6.72 -1.93 -11.13
N ILE A 216 -7.97 -1.72 -10.69
CA ILE A 216 -8.68 -2.65 -9.80
C ILE A 216 -8.79 -4.04 -10.47
N ASP A 217 -9.21 -4.08 -11.73
CA ASP A 217 -9.28 -5.33 -12.50
C ASP A 217 -7.89 -5.97 -12.69
N GLY A 218 -6.85 -5.15 -12.87
CA GLY A 218 -5.46 -5.61 -12.97
C GLY A 218 -4.93 -6.22 -11.67
N LEU A 219 -5.21 -5.59 -10.52
CA LEU A 219 -4.87 -6.12 -9.20
C LEU A 219 -5.58 -7.46 -8.96
N LYS A 220 -6.85 -7.57 -9.35
CA LYS A 220 -7.60 -8.83 -9.28
C LYS A 220 -6.98 -9.93 -10.14
N GLN A 221 -6.51 -9.61 -11.35
CA GLN A 221 -5.73 -10.55 -12.19
C GLN A 221 -4.40 -10.98 -11.55
N MET A 222 -3.86 -10.18 -10.62
CA MET A 222 -2.70 -10.50 -9.80
C MET A 222 -3.08 -11.19 -8.48
N ASP A 223 -4.31 -11.68 -8.32
CA ASP A 223 -4.83 -12.31 -7.10
C ASP A 223 -4.81 -11.36 -5.89
N ILE A 224 -4.96 -10.06 -6.15
CA ILE A 224 -5.08 -9.00 -5.15
C ILE A 224 -6.49 -8.45 -5.26
N GLU A 225 -7.36 -8.86 -4.34
CA GLU A 225 -8.71 -8.31 -4.23
C GLU A 225 -8.72 -7.18 -3.21
N LEU A 226 -9.12 -5.99 -3.66
CA LEU A 226 -9.44 -4.88 -2.77
C LEU A 226 -10.78 -5.15 -2.09
N THR A 227 -10.90 -4.71 -0.85
CA THR A 227 -12.20 -4.67 -0.16
C THR A 227 -13.16 -3.69 -0.86
N PRO A 228 -14.48 -3.86 -0.71
CA PRO A 228 -15.45 -2.92 -1.28
C PRO A 228 -15.16 -1.47 -0.89
N GLU A 229 -14.75 -1.23 0.36
CA GLU A 229 -14.41 0.10 0.88
C GLU A 229 -13.15 0.67 0.22
N GLU A 230 -12.11 -0.16 -0.01
CA GLU A 230 -10.89 0.24 -0.70
C GLU A 230 -11.15 0.54 -2.19
N SER A 231 -11.93 -0.29 -2.87
CA SER A 231 -12.34 -0.06 -4.26
C SER A 231 -13.13 1.24 -4.40
N GLU A 232 -14.15 1.44 -3.55
CA GLU A 232 -14.96 2.67 -3.54
C GLU A 232 -14.09 3.90 -3.28
N ALA A 233 -13.20 3.84 -2.28
CA ALA A 233 -12.29 4.93 -1.96
C ALA A 233 -11.32 5.25 -3.11
N TYR A 234 -10.76 4.21 -3.74
CA TYR A 234 -9.83 4.37 -4.87
C TYR A 234 -10.52 5.01 -6.08
N LEU A 235 -11.75 4.58 -6.41
CA LEU A 235 -12.55 5.19 -7.48
C LEU A 235 -13.03 6.60 -7.11
N HIS A 236 -13.38 6.86 -5.85
CA HIS A 236 -13.76 8.19 -5.38
C HIS A 236 -12.61 9.19 -5.58
N LEU A 237 -11.38 8.80 -5.24
CA LEU A 237 -10.20 9.65 -5.49
C LEU A 237 -10.06 9.96 -6.99
N TRP A 238 -10.20 8.96 -7.87
CA TRP A 238 -10.12 9.21 -9.31
C TRP A 238 -11.28 10.05 -9.85
N LYS A 239 -12.47 9.98 -9.25
CA LYS A 239 -13.59 10.87 -9.55
C LYS A 239 -13.27 12.32 -9.15
N VAL A 240 -12.65 12.53 -7.99
CA VAL A 240 -12.14 13.87 -7.58
C VAL A 240 -11.12 14.38 -8.60
N VAL A 241 -10.15 13.55 -9.00
CA VAL A 241 -9.18 13.90 -10.05
C VAL A 241 -9.88 14.21 -11.37
N GLY A 242 -10.89 13.43 -11.75
CA GLY A 242 -11.72 13.63 -12.94
C GLY A 242 -12.36 15.02 -12.96
N PHE A 243 -12.99 15.41 -11.86
CA PHE A 243 -13.58 16.74 -11.72
C PHE A 243 -12.52 17.85 -11.88
N MET A 244 -11.39 17.73 -11.18
CA MET A 244 -10.34 18.76 -11.19
C MET A 244 -9.62 18.87 -12.54
N ILE A 245 -9.42 17.75 -13.24
CA ILE A 245 -8.76 17.70 -14.56
C ILE A 245 -9.70 18.14 -15.69
N GLY A 246 -11.00 18.30 -15.41
CA GLY A 246 -11.99 18.86 -16.33
C GLY A 246 -12.84 17.83 -17.08
N VAL A 247 -13.05 16.64 -16.51
CA VAL A 247 -14.02 15.65 -17.02
C VAL A 247 -15.44 16.11 -16.70
N ASP A 248 -16.32 16.04 -17.70
CA ASP A 248 -17.74 16.35 -17.53
C ASP A 248 -18.42 15.39 -16.53
N ASP A 249 -19.32 15.93 -15.69
CA ASP A 249 -19.98 15.16 -14.62
C ASP A 249 -20.80 13.95 -15.13
N ASP A 250 -21.30 14.01 -16.38
CA ASP A 250 -22.05 12.91 -17.00
C ASP A 250 -21.17 11.71 -17.45
N LEU A 251 -19.85 11.87 -17.37
CA LEU A 251 -18.84 10.83 -17.59
C LEU A 251 -18.14 10.41 -16.29
N ASN A 252 -18.24 11.20 -15.21
CA ASN A 252 -17.41 11.08 -14.02
C ASN A 252 -18.08 10.28 -12.89
N SER A 253 -18.06 8.94 -13.00
CA SER A 253 -18.60 8.03 -11.98
C SER A 253 -17.53 7.50 -11.02
N GLU A 254 -17.95 7.13 -9.82
CA GLU A 254 -17.15 6.34 -8.85
C GLU A 254 -17.75 4.96 -8.59
N ASN A 255 -18.91 4.65 -9.19
CA ASN A 255 -19.50 3.33 -9.09
C ASN A 255 -18.70 2.37 -9.99
N GLU A 256 -18.28 1.24 -9.42
CA GLU A 256 -17.39 0.31 -10.10
C GLU A 256 -17.99 -0.30 -11.37
N ASP A 257 -19.27 -0.67 -11.34
CA ASP A 257 -19.97 -1.26 -12.49
C ASP A 257 -20.20 -0.23 -13.60
N ASP A 258 -20.57 0.99 -13.22
CA ASP A 258 -20.68 2.14 -14.13
C ASP A 258 -19.34 2.42 -14.83
N CYS A 259 -18.24 2.47 -14.07
CA CYS A 259 -16.89 2.68 -14.60
C CYS A 259 -16.50 1.59 -15.60
N ARG A 260 -16.76 0.31 -15.28
CA ARG A 260 -16.51 -0.81 -16.22
C ARG A 260 -17.38 -0.69 -17.46
N HIS A 261 -18.66 -0.36 -17.29
CA HIS A 261 -19.58 -0.22 -18.40
C HIS A 261 -19.15 0.90 -19.36
N LEU A 262 -18.79 2.07 -18.82
CA LEU A 262 -18.26 3.19 -19.61
C LEU A 262 -16.96 2.82 -20.33
N MET A 263 -16.02 2.17 -19.64
CA MET A 263 -14.77 1.73 -20.26
C MET A 263 -15.02 0.77 -21.43
N ASN A 264 -15.91 -0.21 -21.24
CA ASN A 264 -16.28 -1.16 -22.29
C ASN A 264 -16.97 -0.48 -23.47
N ALA A 265 -17.84 0.51 -23.23
CA ALA A 265 -18.49 1.27 -24.29
C ALA A 265 -17.47 2.10 -25.11
N ILE A 266 -16.50 2.73 -24.44
CA ILE A 266 -15.40 3.46 -25.11
C ILE A 266 -14.55 2.49 -25.94
N LEU A 267 -14.16 1.34 -25.38
CA LEU A 267 -13.38 0.33 -26.10
C LEU A 267 -14.14 -0.24 -27.29
N ALA A 268 -15.46 -0.45 -27.19
CA ALA A 268 -16.28 -0.91 -28.30
C ALA A 268 -16.26 0.09 -29.48
N GLN A 269 -16.23 1.39 -29.21
CA GLN A 269 -16.18 2.44 -30.23
C GLN A 269 -14.76 2.70 -30.77
N GLN A 270 -13.73 2.54 -29.93
CA GLN A 270 -12.37 3.00 -30.23
C GLN A 270 -11.35 1.89 -30.48
N ALA A 271 -11.49 0.70 -29.89
CA ALA A 271 -10.48 -0.34 -29.98
C ALA A 271 -10.38 -0.84 -31.43
N GLY A 272 -9.23 -0.63 -32.06
CA GLY A 272 -9.03 -1.03 -33.43
C GLY A 272 -7.64 -0.70 -33.95
N ARG A 273 -7.35 -1.16 -35.16
CA ARG A 273 -6.17 -0.71 -35.91
C ARG A 273 -6.47 0.61 -36.60
N SER A 274 -5.45 1.44 -36.80
CA SER A 274 -5.60 2.68 -37.55
C SER A 274 -6.08 2.37 -38.98
N PRO A 275 -7.22 2.92 -39.45
CA PRO A 275 -7.77 2.61 -40.78
C PRO A 275 -6.87 3.02 -41.95
N ASP A 276 -5.92 3.94 -41.72
CA ASP A 276 -4.92 4.37 -42.70
C ASP A 276 -3.70 3.43 -42.78
N GLY A 277 -3.74 2.28 -42.12
CA GLY A 277 -2.64 1.31 -42.06
C GLY A 277 -1.53 1.70 -41.09
N GLY A 278 -1.71 2.76 -40.29
CA GLY A 278 -0.78 3.16 -39.26
C GLY A 278 -0.59 2.10 -38.17
N ARG A 279 0.64 2.00 -37.64
CA ARG A 279 1.03 1.09 -36.56
C ARG A 279 1.25 1.83 -35.24
N GLU A 280 0.61 2.98 -35.03
CA GLU A 280 0.89 3.84 -33.86
C GLU A 280 0.68 3.12 -32.53
N GLY A 281 -0.43 2.40 -32.37
CA GLY A 281 -0.71 1.64 -31.16
C GLY A 281 0.29 0.51 -30.93
N ALA A 282 0.70 -0.19 -32.00
CA ALA A 282 1.69 -1.25 -31.95
C ALA A 282 3.08 -0.69 -31.57
N GLU A 283 3.56 0.37 -32.24
CA GLU A 283 4.85 1.00 -31.95
C GLU A 283 4.94 1.53 -30.51
N LEU A 284 3.86 2.11 -29.98
CA LEU A 284 3.79 2.56 -28.59
C LEU A 284 3.79 1.38 -27.59
N THR A 285 3.20 0.25 -27.97
CA THR A 285 3.19 -0.98 -27.16
C THR A 285 4.55 -1.68 -27.19
N ASP A 286 5.21 -1.71 -28.34
CA ASP A 286 6.57 -2.22 -28.50
C ASP A 286 7.53 -1.44 -27.59
N ALA A 287 7.40 -0.11 -27.50
CA ALA A 287 8.19 0.69 -26.56
C ALA A 287 7.98 0.30 -25.08
N CYS A 288 6.76 -0.10 -24.68
CA CYS A 288 6.49 -0.62 -23.34
C CYS A 288 7.21 -1.96 -23.12
N ILE A 289 7.11 -2.85 -24.11
CA ILE A 289 7.73 -4.18 -24.10
C ILE A 289 9.26 -4.07 -24.04
N ASP A 290 9.84 -3.20 -24.86
CA ASP A 290 11.28 -2.97 -24.92
C ASP A 290 11.81 -2.35 -23.62
N LEU A 291 11.07 -1.42 -23.03
CA LEU A 291 11.43 -0.88 -21.71
C LEU A 291 11.44 -1.99 -20.65
N MET A 292 10.40 -2.82 -20.59
CA MET A 292 10.36 -3.96 -19.66
C MET A 292 11.51 -4.93 -19.93
N ASN A 293 11.78 -5.28 -21.19
CA ASN A 293 12.87 -6.17 -21.60
C ASN A 293 14.25 -5.62 -21.24
N SER A 294 14.48 -4.30 -21.40
CA SER A 294 15.77 -3.66 -21.07
C SER A 294 16.14 -3.81 -19.60
N ARG A 295 15.13 -3.95 -18.72
CA ARG A 295 15.29 -4.07 -17.27
C ARG A 295 15.21 -5.52 -16.80
N LEU A 296 14.46 -6.36 -17.49
CA LEU A 296 14.37 -7.82 -17.32
C LEU A 296 15.55 -8.58 -17.94
N SER A 297 16.78 -8.11 -17.71
CA SER A 297 17.97 -8.61 -18.39
C SER A 297 18.61 -9.87 -17.77
N PHE A 298 18.06 -10.41 -16.68
CA PHE A 298 18.66 -11.53 -15.93
C PHE A 298 17.78 -12.79 -15.90
N GLY A 299 18.40 -13.95 -16.22
CA GLY A 299 17.81 -15.27 -16.00
C GLY A 299 16.68 -15.67 -16.98
N PRO A 300 15.81 -16.62 -16.60
CA PRO A 300 14.70 -17.14 -17.45
C PRO A 300 13.54 -16.16 -17.67
N LEU A 301 13.60 -14.93 -17.13
CA LEU A 301 12.59 -13.88 -17.32
C LEU A 301 12.74 -13.11 -18.64
N LYS A 302 13.84 -13.35 -19.36
CA LYS A 302 14.14 -12.74 -20.65
C LYS A 302 13.02 -13.10 -21.65
N ASN A 303 12.38 -12.08 -22.24
CA ASN A 303 11.29 -12.19 -23.22
C ASN A 303 9.89 -12.53 -22.66
N LEU A 304 9.64 -12.44 -21.34
CA LEU A 304 8.28 -12.61 -20.79
C LEU A 304 7.38 -11.36 -20.97
N SER A 305 7.96 -10.20 -21.31
CA SER A 305 7.24 -8.93 -21.43
C SER A 305 6.01 -8.97 -22.37
N PRO A 306 6.08 -9.57 -23.58
CA PRO A 306 4.91 -9.73 -24.44
C PRO A 306 3.81 -10.60 -23.78
N LEU A 307 4.19 -11.69 -23.10
CA LEU A 307 3.24 -12.57 -22.41
C LEU A 307 2.50 -11.84 -21.29
N PHE A 308 3.19 -10.96 -20.54
CA PHE A 308 2.54 -10.12 -19.53
C PHE A 308 1.50 -9.20 -20.14
N VAL A 309 1.84 -8.49 -21.22
CA VAL A 309 0.90 -7.60 -21.90
C VAL A 309 -0.32 -8.40 -22.36
N ARG A 310 -0.10 -9.53 -23.07
CA ARG A 310 -1.20 -10.40 -23.54
C ARG A 310 -2.07 -10.91 -22.39
N PHE A 311 -1.49 -11.28 -21.26
CA PHE A 311 -2.22 -11.73 -20.08
C PHE A 311 -3.15 -10.64 -19.53
N PHE A 312 -2.62 -9.42 -19.36
CA PHE A 312 -3.36 -8.35 -18.69
C PHE A 312 -4.44 -7.70 -19.56
N ILE A 313 -4.17 -7.50 -20.85
CA ILE A 313 -5.15 -6.90 -21.78
C ILE A 313 -5.97 -7.95 -22.51
N GLY A 314 -5.55 -9.22 -22.54
CA GLY A 314 -6.23 -10.28 -23.26
C GLY A 314 -5.88 -10.31 -24.76
N ASP A 315 -6.00 -11.50 -25.36
CA ASP A 315 -5.57 -11.77 -26.73
C ASP A 315 -6.25 -10.88 -27.78
N GLN A 316 -7.52 -10.53 -27.57
CA GLN A 316 -8.27 -9.69 -28.50
C GLN A 316 -7.62 -8.32 -28.71
N TYR A 317 -7.18 -7.68 -27.62
CA TYR A 317 -6.58 -6.34 -27.66
C TYR A 317 -5.11 -6.42 -28.03
N ALA A 318 -4.41 -7.46 -27.56
CA ALA A 318 -3.04 -7.73 -27.96
C ALA A 318 -2.87 -7.96 -29.47
N ASP A 319 -3.83 -8.64 -30.12
CA ASP A 319 -3.81 -8.87 -31.57
C ASP A 319 -4.04 -7.58 -32.38
N LEU A 320 -4.77 -6.60 -31.84
CA LEU A 320 -4.90 -5.28 -32.44
C LEU A 320 -3.57 -4.51 -32.41
N LEU A 321 -2.80 -4.70 -31.34
CA LEU A 321 -1.50 -4.07 -31.11
C LEU A 321 -0.32 -4.88 -31.67
N GLU A 322 -0.60 -6.01 -32.33
CA GLU A 322 0.42 -6.88 -32.94
C GLU A 322 1.46 -7.42 -31.95
N VAL A 323 1.08 -7.55 -30.67
CA VAL A 323 1.95 -8.12 -29.64
C VAL A 323 2.25 -9.58 -30.00
N PRO A 324 3.53 -10.01 -30.06
CA PRO A 324 3.89 -11.37 -30.46
C PRO A 324 3.16 -12.44 -29.66
N LYS A 325 2.64 -13.45 -30.37
CA LYS A 325 2.19 -14.71 -29.75
C LYS A 325 3.43 -15.56 -29.47
N ASP A 326 3.35 -16.41 -28.45
CA ASP A 326 4.39 -17.41 -28.22
C ASP A 326 4.36 -18.42 -29.36
N ASP A 327 5.40 -18.46 -30.18
CA ASP A 327 5.57 -19.48 -31.22
C ASP A 327 6.13 -20.76 -30.55
N ASP A 328 5.36 -21.85 -30.60
CA ASP A 328 5.73 -23.25 -30.33
C ASP A 328 5.92 -23.75 -28.86
N LYS A 329 4.95 -24.60 -28.45
CA LYS A 329 5.08 -25.94 -27.84
C LYS A 329 5.81 -26.18 -26.50
N ASP A 330 6.42 -25.22 -25.83
CA ASP A 330 7.09 -25.50 -24.56
C ASP A 330 6.83 -24.41 -23.51
N ASP A 331 5.86 -24.64 -22.61
CA ASP A 331 5.60 -23.82 -21.40
C ASP A 331 6.83 -23.78 -20.44
N SER A 332 7.97 -24.34 -20.85
CA SER A 332 9.21 -24.48 -20.10
C SER A 332 9.82 -23.13 -19.70
N ALA A 333 9.72 -22.07 -20.51
CA ALA A 333 10.25 -20.75 -20.15
C ALA A 333 9.50 -20.12 -18.95
N VAL A 334 8.18 -20.14 -18.98
CA VAL A 334 7.31 -19.66 -17.88
C VAL A 334 7.49 -20.51 -16.63
N ILE A 335 7.54 -21.84 -16.79
CA ILE A 335 7.76 -22.79 -15.68
C ILE A 335 9.15 -22.61 -15.05
N ASN A 336 10.20 -22.42 -15.85
CA ASN A 336 11.58 -22.19 -15.38
C ASN A 336 11.71 -20.86 -14.64
N ALA A 337 11.06 -19.80 -15.12
CA ALA A 337 10.98 -18.52 -14.43
C ALA A 337 10.33 -18.64 -13.04
N ILE A 338 9.26 -19.43 -12.95
CA ILE A 338 8.50 -19.64 -11.70
C ILE A 338 9.27 -20.49 -10.70
N GLN A 339 9.93 -21.56 -11.13
CA GLN A 339 10.78 -22.39 -10.26
C GLN A 339 12.02 -21.64 -9.75
N TRP A 340 12.50 -20.65 -10.50
CA TRP A 340 13.58 -19.78 -10.08
C TRP A 340 13.13 -18.76 -9.02
N LEU A 341 11.91 -18.23 -9.13
CA LEU A 341 11.32 -17.26 -8.19
C LEU A 341 10.75 -17.93 -6.92
N ASP A 342 10.16 -19.12 -7.02
CA ASP A 342 9.59 -19.89 -5.90
C ASP A 342 9.92 -21.39 -6.03
N LYS A 343 10.87 -21.86 -5.22
CA LYS A 343 11.35 -23.26 -5.21
C LYS A 343 10.31 -24.27 -4.66
N GLY A 344 9.17 -23.82 -4.14
CA GLY A 344 8.12 -24.65 -3.54
C GLY A 344 7.02 -25.12 -4.51
N PHE A 345 7.00 -24.64 -5.75
CA PHE A 345 5.91 -24.86 -6.71
C PHE A 345 5.89 -26.29 -7.30
N ARG A 346 4.73 -26.98 -7.31
CA ARG A 346 4.62 -28.41 -7.71
C ARG A 346 3.48 -28.80 -8.68
N SER A 347 2.63 -27.92 -9.24
CA SER A 347 1.69 -28.33 -10.31
C SER A 347 1.10 -27.20 -11.19
N VAL A 348 0.82 -27.54 -12.46
CA VAL A 348 0.46 -26.65 -13.60
C VAL A 348 -1.07 -26.48 -13.74
N GLY A 349 -1.76 -26.17 -12.64
CA GLY A 349 -3.23 -26.24 -12.57
C GLY A 349 -4.00 -25.13 -13.31
N ASP A 350 -3.57 -23.86 -13.22
CA ASP A 350 -4.29 -22.74 -13.84
C ASP A 350 -3.31 -21.64 -14.25
N ARG A 351 -3.17 -21.41 -15.57
CA ARG A 351 -2.26 -20.41 -16.18
C ARG A 351 -2.45 -18.99 -15.60
N HIS A 352 -3.65 -18.68 -15.08
CA HIS A 352 -3.99 -17.40 -14.45
C HIS A 352 -3.33 -17.21 -13.07
N LEU A 353 -3.29 -18.24 -12.23
CA LEU A 353 -2.61 -18.17 -10.91
C LEU A 353 -1.09 -18.11 -11.06
N LEU A 354 -0.56 -18.76 -12.11
CA LEU A 354 0.85 -18.75 -12.50
C LEU A 354 1.30 -17.34 -12.93
N MET A 355 0.59 -16.69 -13.85
CA MET A 355 0.97 -15.35 -14.34
C MET A 355 0.78 -14.24 -13.29
N GLY A 356 -0.24 -14.33 -12.44
CA GLY A 356 -0.41 -13.44 -11.29
C GLY A 356 0.78 -13.52 -10.33
N ALA A 357 1.31 -14.72 -10.07
CA ALA A 357 2.49 -14.91 -9.23
C ALA A 357 3.77 -14.30 -9.83
N VAL A 358 4.01 -14.46 -11.14
CA VAL A 358 5.17 -13.84 -11.81
C VAL A 358 5.02 -12.31 -11.84
N GLY A 359 3.81 -11.79 -12.08
CA GLY A 359 3.54 -10.35 -12.02
C GLY A 359 3.82 -9.75 -10.63
N ARG A 360 3.44 -10.47 -9.55
CA ARG A 360 3.76 -10.06 -8.17
C ARG A 360 5.28 -10.04 -7.94
N ALA A 361 5.98 -11.09 -8.35
CA ALA A 361 7.43 -11.16 -8.22
C ALA A 361 8.15 -10.05 -9.02
N PHE A 362 7.69 -9.76 -10.24
CA PHE A 362 8.24 -8.70 -11.08
C PHE A 362 7.98 -7.29 -10.54
N SER A 363 6.79 -7.05 -9.97
CA SER A 363 6.45 -5.75 -9.36
C SER A 363 7.40 -5.36 -8.22
N ASN A 364 8.00 -6.33 -7.51
CA ASN A 364 8.97 -6.03 -6.46
C ASN A 364 10.33 -5.58 -7.04
N GLN A 365 10.67 -5.95 -8.28
CA GLN A 365 11.86 -5.46 -8.98
C GLN A 365 11.64 -4.09 -9.65
N MET A 366 10.38 -3.66 -9.82
CA MET A 366 10.05 -2.33 -10.37
C MET A 366 10.52 -1.18 -9.46
N ILE A 367 10.74 -1.45 -8.17
CA ILE A 367 11.27 -0.45 -7.23
C ILE A 367 12.66 -0.01 -7.66
N ASP A 368 13.52 -0.92 -8.10
CA ASP A 368 14.85 -0.60 -8.61
C ASP A 368 14.77 0.25 -9.89
N LEU A 369 13.77 0.01 -10.75
CA LEU A 369 13.53 0.82 -11.95
C LEU A 369 13.13 2.25 -11.61
N VAL A 370 12.22 2.41 -10.65
CA VAL A 370 11.75 3.71 -10.19
C VAL A 370 12.87 4.48 -9.48
N MET A 371 13.68 3.80 -8.66
CA MET A 371 14.77 4.38 -7.88
C MET A 371 16.03 4.70 -8.71
N SER A 372 16.31 3.94 -9.76
CA SER A 372 17.50 4.13 -10.60
C SER A 372 17.35 5.21 -11.68
N TYR A 373 16.16 5.78 -11.86
CA TYR A 373 15.94 6.84 -12.85
C TYR A 373 16.45 8.19 -12.33
N HIS A 374 17.67 8.56 -12.74
CA HIS A 374 18.25 9.88 -12.51
C HIS A 374 18.35 10.63 -13.84
N ASN A 375 17.66 11.78 -13.95
CA ASN A 375 17.69 12.58 -15.16
C ASN A 375 18.89 13.54 -15.14
N GLY A 376 19.89 13.29 -16.01
CA GLY A 376 21.10 14.12 -16.12
C GLY A 376 20.93 15.41 -16.96
N ALA A 377 19.78 15.60 -17.63
CA ALA A 377 19.58 16.72 -18.56
C ALA A 377 18.81 17.91 -17.97
N LYS A 378 18.05 17.69 -16.90
CA LYS A 378 17.43 18.70 -16.03
C LYS A 378 17.52 18.12 -14.63
N SER A 379 18.02 18.86 -13.65
CA SER A 379 18.18 18.41 -12.26
C SER A 379 16.84 18.18 -11.53
N GLU A 380 15.89 17.48 -12.15
CA GLU A 380 14.61 17.06 -11.59
C GLU A 380 14.71 15.55 -11.34
N GLN A 381 14.96 15.18 -10.08
CA GLN A 381 14.90 13.79 -9.61
C GLN A 381 13.44 13.32 -9.66
N PHE A 382 13.20 12.07 -10.09
CA PHE A 382 11.96 11.39 -9.75
C PHE A 382 11.86 11.38 -8.21
N TYR A 383 10.85 12.04 -7.66
CA TYR A 383 10.71 12.26 -6.23
C TYR A 383 9.65 11.30 -5.70
N LEU A 384 10.12 10.30 -4.96
CA LEU A 384 9.26 9.42 -4.17
C LEU A 384 9.30 9.88 -2.71
N PRO A 385 8.17 10.27 -2.10
CA PRO A 385 8.10 10.58 -0.67
C PRO A 385 8.64 9.42 0.17
N SER A 386 9.39 9.73 1.24
CA SER A 386 9.99 8.72 2.10
C SER A 386 8.95 7.72 2.65
N ALA A 387 7.75 8.22 2.99
CA ALA A 387 6.65 7.38 3.45
C ALA A 387 6.22 6.27 2.48
N LEU A 388 6.47 6.43 1.17
CA LEU A 388 6.24 5.41 0.14
C LEU A 388 7.49 4.54 -0.09
N THR A 389 8.69 5.12 -0.08
CA THR A 389 9.95 4.37 -0.25
C THR A 389 10.16 3.35 0.87
N ASP A 390 9.92 3.76 2.12
CA ASP A 390 10.12 2.97 3.34
C ASP A 390 9.16 1.76 3.41
N THR A 391 8.06 1.80 2.65
CA THR A 391 7.07 0.71 2.59
C THR A 391 7.29 -0.22 1.40
N TRP A 392 7.87 0.29 0.30
CA TRP A 392 8.04 -0.48 -0.93
C TRP A 392 9.36 -1.23 -0.97
N GLN A 393 10.44 -0.67 -0.41
CA GLN A 393 11.66 -1.43 -0.25
C GLN A 393 11.38 -2.64 0.65
N SER A 394 11.86 -3.82 0.24
CA SER A 394 11.92 -5.02 1.08
C SER A 394 12.91 -4.75 2.22
N GLU A 395 12.51 -3.94 3.18
CA GLU A 395 13.33 -3.60 4.32
C GLU A 395 12.98 -4.50 5.50
N ALA A 396 13.94 -5.35 5.85
CA ALA A 396 14.20 -5.56 7.26
C ALA A 396 14.31 -4.17 7.91
N PRO A 397 13.68 -3.93 9.07
CA PRO A 397 13.59 -2.58 9.64
C PRO A 397 14.96 -1.89 9.65
N ASP A 398 15.12 -0.79 8.91
CA ASP A 398 16.36 0.03 8.87
C ASP A 398 16.54 0.87 10.14
N PHE A 399 15.89 0.48 11.24
CA PHE A 399 16.18 1.02 12.55
C PHE A 399 16.47 -0.14 13.51
N ARG A 400 17.72 -0.17 13.98
CA ARG A 400 18.02 -0.83 15.25
C ARG A 400 17.19 -0.15 16.32
N ILE A 401 16.42 -0.93 17.07
CA ILE A 401 15.76 -0.41 18.26
C ILE A 401 16.85 -0.35 19.34
N PRO A 402 17.29 0.85 19.76
CA PRO A 402 18.25 0.96 20.84
C PRO A 402 17.59 0.52 22.16
N PRO A 403 18.37 0.14 23.17
CA PRO A 403 17.84 -0.11 24.50
C PRO A 403 17.17 1.15 25.05
N ALA A 404 15.86 1.07 25.26
CA ALA A 404 15.05 2.11 25.88
C ALA A 404 15.50 2.32 27.34
N GLN A 405 15.41 3.57 27.80
CA GLN A 405 15.72 3.99 29.17
C GLN A 405 14.48 4.34 29.97
N THR A 406 13.36 4.63 29.30
CA THR A 406 12.10 5.08 29.91
C THR A 406 10.91 4.34 29.31
N ILE A 407 9.80 4.31 30.05
CA ILE A 407 8.56 3.69 29.56
C ILE A 407 8.01 4.43 28.33
N GLU A 408 8.21 5.74 28.23
CA GLU A 408 7.86 6.55 27.06
C GLU A 408 8.62 6.10 25.81
N GLU A 409 9.92 5.79 25.94
CA GLU A 409 10.73 5.27 24.83
C GLU A 409 10.26 3.88 24.40
N VAL A 410 9.89 3.01 25.35
CA VAL A 410 9.30 1.70 25.04
C VAL A 410 8.01 1.87 24.23
N ILE A 411 7.10 2.73 24.68
CA ILE A 411 5.84 3.03 23.96
C ILE A 411 6.12 3.58 22.57
N PHE A 412 7.08 4.51 22.46
CA PHE A 412 7.48 5.09 21.18
C PHE A 412 7.99 4.04 20.20
N TYR A 413 8.89 3.16 20.63
CA TYR A 413 9.42 2.11 19.76
C TYR A 413 8.39 1.02 19.45
N LEU A 414 7.53 0.65 20.39
CA LEU A 414 6.42 -0.27 20.12
C LEU A 414 5.45 0.29 19.08
N ASP A 415 5.11 1.59 19.17
CA ASP A 415 4.29 2.27 18.17
C ASP A 415 4.97 2.28 16.79
N LYS A 416 6.28 2.60 16.75
CA LYS A 416 7.06 2.60 15.51
C LYS A 416 7.11 1.19 14.88
N VAL A 417 7.39 0.16 15.68
CA VAL A 417 7.43 -1.24 15.25
C VAL A 417 6.06 -1.70 14.78
N ALA A 418 5.00 -1.44 15.54
CA ALA A 418 3.64 -1.83 15.17
C ALA A 418 3.22 -1.19 13.84
N ARG A 419 3.49 0.11 13.65
CA ARG A 419 3.18 0.82 12.38
C ARG A 419 4.02 0.35 11.20
N HIS A 420 5.30 0.05 11.42
CA HIS A 420 6.17 -0.49 10.38
C HIS A 420 5.73 -1.90 9.95
N LEU A 421 5.41 -2.78 10.91
CA LEU A 421 4.94 -4.13 10.59
C LEU A 421 3.50 -4.13 10.05
N ARG A 422 2.67 -3.16 10.44
CA ARG A 422 1.37 -2.87 9.81
C ARG A 422 1.55 -2.60 8.32
N SER A 423 2.49 -1.72 7.94
CA SER A 423 2.68 -1.38 6.52
C SER A 423 3.17 -2.55 5.68
N GLN A 424 3.74 -3.58 6.30
CA GLN A 424 4.14 -4.83 5.66
C GLN A 424 3.07 -5.94 5.74
N ASN A 425 1.90 -5.67 6.33
CA ASN A 425 0.87 -6.67 6.65
C ASN A 425 1.43 -7.86 7.46
N ASN A 426 2.47 -7.62 8.25
CA ASN A 426 3.23 -8.65 8.95
C ASN A 426 2.59 -8.97 10.31
N PRO A 427 2.18 -10.24 10.59
CA PRO A 427 1.52 -10.62 11.84
C PRO A 427 2.30 -10.25 13.10
N ILE A 428 3.62 -10.08 13.01
CA ILE A 428 4.45 -9.64 14.15
C ILE A 428 3.95 -8.31 14.74
N GLY A 429 3.38 -7.42 13.91
CA GLY A 429 2.83 -6.14 14.35
C GLY A 429 1.63 -6.24 15.30
N LEU A 430 0.89 -7.37 15.29
CA LEU A 430 -0.27 -7.58 16.17
C LEU A 430 0.14 -7.55 17.64
N PHE A 431 1.20 -8.29 17.98
CA PHE A 431 1.69 -8.32 19.35
C PHE A 431 2.31 -6.98 19.76
N ALA A 432 3.05 -6.31 18.87
CA ALA A 432 3.61 -4.99 19.15
C ALA A 432 2.52 -3.96 19.48
N ALA A 433 1.39 -3.99 18.77
CA ALA A 433 0.25 -3.11 19.02
C ALA A 433 -0.43 -3.40 20.36
N VAL A 434 -0.69 -4.68 20.66
CA VAL A 434 -1.26 -5.09 21.96
C VAL A 434 -0.31 -4.72 23.09
N TYR A 435 0.99 -5.00 22.93
CA TYR A 435 1.98 -4.71 23.95
C TYR A 435 2.09 -3.20 24.22
N LYS A 436 2.03 -2.35 23.19
CA LYS A 436 1.94 -0.90 23.37
C LYS A 436 0.77 -0.48 24.26
N LEU A 437 -0.42 -1.06 24.07
CA LEU A 437 -1.59 -0.76 24.90
C LEU A 437 -1.37 -1.18 26.36
N VAL A 438 -0.79 -2.36 26.57
CA VAL A 438 -0.41 -2.85 27.90
C VAL A 438 0.54 -1.87 28.59
N THR A 439 1.59 -1.45 27.91
CA THR A 439 2.60 -0.52 28.45
C THR A 439 2.02 0.86 28.73
N LEU A 440 1.14 1.38 27.86
CA LEU A 440 0.40 2.61 28.12
C LEU A 440 -0.40 2.51 29.43
N ARG A 441 -1.04 1.36 29.68
CA ARG A 441 -1.80 1.14 30.91
C ARG A 441 -0.92 1.11 32.16
N VAL A 442 0.29 0.55 32.06
CA VAL A 442 1.30 0.59 33.13
C VAL A 442 1.75 2.03 33.37
N GLN A 443 2.06 2.79 32.31
CA GLN A 443 2.42 4.20 32.41
C GLN A 443 1.34 5.03 33.11
N ASP A 444 0.08 4.81 32.77
CA ASP A 444 -1.02 5.53 33.41
C ASP A 444 -1.20 5.10 34.89
N GLY A 445 -0.95 3.83 35.21
CA GLY A 445 -0.94 3.34 36.61
C GLY A 445 0.20 3.94 37.44
N LEU A 446 1.37 4.16 36.84
CA LEU A 446 2.50 4.88 37.45
C LEU A 446 2.13 6.34 37.72
N LYS A 447 1.54 7.03 36.73
CA LYS A 447 1.07 8.42 36.88
C LYS A 447 -0.03 8.57 37.95
N ALA A 448 -0.88 7.57 38.08
CA ALA A 448 -1.96 7.53 39.07
C ALA A 448 -1.48 7.11 40.48
N GLY A 449 -0.22 6.71 40.65
CA GLY A 449 0.33 6.30 41.95
C GLY A 449 -0.22 4.98 42.48
N ILE A 450 -0.63 4.05 41.60
CA ILE A 450 -1.19 2.74 41.97
C ILE A 450 -0.11 1.80 42.55
N PHE A 451 1.11 1.92 42.04
CA PHE A 451 2.25 1.06 42.39
C PHE A 451 2.97 1.57 43.65
N GLU A 452 3.36 0.65 44.52
CA GLU A 452 4.10 0.93 45.75
C GLU A 452 5.57 1.26 45.47
N ASN A 453 6.17 0.63 44.45
CA ASN A 453 7.56 0.81 44.04
C ASN A 453 7.61 1.31 42.58
N PRO A 454 7.25 2.57 42.30
CA PRO A 454 7.09 3.07 40.94
C PRO A 454 8.39 3.06 40.13
N VAL A 455 9.54 3.28 40.78
CA VAL A 455 10.86 3.29 40.12
C VAL A 455 11.24 1.88 39.63
N GLU A 456 11.16 0.89 40.51
CA GLU A 456 11.41 -0.50 40.14
C GLU A 456 10.39 -1.02 39.13
N MET A 457 9.13 -0.61 39.25
CA MET A 457 8.07 -1.00 38.32
C MET A 457 8.34 -0.48 36.90
N GLU A 458 8.78 0.79 36.77
CA GLU A 458 9.22 1.33 35.48
C GLU A 458 10.46 0.58 34.95
N GLN A 459 11.44 0.27 35.81
CA GLN A 459 12.62 -0.50 35.41
C GLN A 459 12.27 -1.90 34.89
N VAL A 460 11.28 -2.56 35.49
CA VAL A 460 10.78 -3.86 35.03
C VAL A 460 10.11 -3.72 33.65
N ASP A 461 9.27 -2.71 33.45
CA ASP A 461 8.61 -2.47 32.16
C ASP A 461 9.62 -2.15 31.04
N VAL A 462 10.60 -1.29 31.33
CA VAL A 462 11.70 -0.96 30.41
C VAL A 462 12.55 -2.20 30.08
N GLY A 463 12.89 -3.00 31.09
CA GLY A 463 13.63 -4.25 30.90
C GLY A 463 12.87 -5.25 30.02
N PHE A 464 11.54 -5.32 30.18
CA PHE A 464 10.65 -6.09 29.31
C PHE A 464 10.72 -5.65 27.85
N GLY A 465 10.54 -4.34 27.61
CA GLY A 465 10.63 -3.74 26.28
C GLY A 465 11.96 -4.08 25.61
N ASN A 466 13.06 -3.91 26.33
CA ASN A 466 14.40 -4.17 25.82
C ASN A 466 14.65 -5.62 25.43
N ARG A 467 14.13 -6.59 26.19
CA ARG A 467 14.25 -8.01 25.81
C ARG A 467 13.47 -8.34 24.53
N TYR A 468 12.26 -7.79 24.39
CA TYR A 468 11.47 -7.94 23.17
C TYR A 468 12.16 -7.29 21.97
N PHE A 469 12.68 -6.07 22.12
CA PHE A 469 13.38 -5.35 21.07
C PHE A 469 14.66 -6.07 20.63
N GLU A 470 15.41 -6.64 21.58
CA GLU A 470 16.58 -7.47 21.26
C GLU A 470 16.18 -8.73 20.46
N ALA A 471 15.11 -9.41 20.86
CA ALA A 471 14.61 -10.57 20.11
C ALA A 471 14.17 -10.20 18.68
N LEU A 472 13.51 -9.05 18.50
CA LEU A 472 13.17 -8.53 17.18
C LEU A 472 14.42 -8.19 16.35
N ASN A 473 15.37 -7.46 16.94
CA ASN A 473 16.64 -7.10 16.28
C ASN A 473 17.38 -8.37 15.79
N GLN A 474 17.47 -9.41 16.62
CA GLN A 474 18.08 -10.68 16.27
C GLN A 474 17.35 -11.38 15.13
N TYR A 475 16.01 -11.45 15.20
CA TYR A 475 15.20 -12.10 14.18
C TYR A 475 15.36 -11.43 12.80
N PHE A 476 15.29 -10.10 12.75
CA PHE A 476 15.46 -9.35 11.50
C PHE A 476 16.90 -9.36 10.98
N ASP A 477 17.89 -9.62 11.84
CA ASP A 477 19.28 -9.88 11.45
C ASP A 477 19.53 -11.25 10.84
N GLY A 478 18.50 -12.11 10.79
CA GLY A 478 18.68 -13.52 10.44
C GLY A 478 19.49 -14.30 11.49
N LYS A 479 19.65 -13.75 12.70
CA LYS A 479 20.23 -14.45 13.85
C LYS A 479 19.13 -15.19 14.60
N PRO A 480 19.43 -16.34 15.24
CA PRO A 480 18.45 -17.03 16.05
C PRO A 480 18.10 -16.18 17.29
N ALA A 481 16.82 -15.86 17.45
CA ALA A 481 16.30 -15.34 18.72
C ALA A 481 16.21 -16.47 19.75
N SER A 482 15.94 -16.13 21.02
CA SER A 482 15.63 -17.14 22.04
C SER A 482 14.48 -18.06 21.57
N ALA A 483 14.53 -19.34 21.93
CA ALA A 483 13.60 -20.36 21.43
C ALA A 483 12.10 -19.98 21.52
N PRO A 484 11.57 -19.41 22.63
CA PRO A 484 10.17 -19.01 22.68
C PRO A 484 9.84 -17.85 21.72
N TRP A 485 10.74 -16.88 21.56
CA TRP A 485 10.56 -15.77 20.60
C TRP A 485 10.67 -16.24 19.16
N GLN A 486 11.69 -17.05 18.83
CA GLN A 486 11.88 -17.64 17.52
C GLN A 486 10.64 -18.43 17.09
N LEU A 487 10.10 -19.25 17.99
CA LEU A 487 8.87 -20.00 17.74
C LEU A 487 7.70 -19.08 17.41
N SER A 488 7.53 -18.00 18.16
CA SER A 488 6.47 -17.03 17.89
C SER A 488 6.65 -16.35 16.54
N PHE A 489 7.86 -15.88 16.22
CA PHE A 489 8.14 -15.23 14.94
C PHE A 489 8.01 -16.18 13.75
N ASP A 490 8.27 -17.48 13.92
CA ASP A 490 8.02 -18.48 12.89
C ASP A 490 6.54 -18.85 12.79
N ALA A 491 5.79 -18.76 13.89
CA ALA A 491 4.34 -18.93 13.87
C ALA A 491 3.65 -17.85 13.01
N ALA A 492 4.18 -16.63 12.97
CA ALA A 492 3.72 -15.55 12.10
C ALA A 492 3.74 -15.91 10.60
N LYS A 493 4.62 -16.84 10.19
CA LYS A 493 4.73 -17.33 8.80
C LYS A 493 3.70 -18.41 8.46
N THR A 494 2.91 -18.85 9.43
CA THR A 494 1.96 -19.97 9.28
C THR A 494 0.53 -19.50 9.43
N MET A 495 -0.41 -20.23 8.82
CA MET A 495 -1.84 -19.93 8.90
C MET A 495 -2.40 -20.32 10.28
N ILE A 496 -2.41 -19.36 11.20
CA ILE A 496 -2.99 -19.46 12.54
C ILE A 496 -3.94 -18.28 12.79
N THR A 497 -4.80 -18.38 13.80
CA THR A 497 -5.70 -17.28 14.18
C THR A 497 -4.95 -16.09 14.77
N THR A 498 -5.57 -14.92 14.73
CA THR A 498 -5.04 -13.69 15.35
C THR A 498 -4.72 -13.90 16.82
N ASN A 499 -5.63 -14.54 17.55
CA ASN A 499 -5.45 -14.86 18.97
C ASN A 499 -4.28 -15.82 19.20
N GLN A 500 -4.21 -16.92 18.44
CA GLN A 500 -3.09 -17.88 18.58
C GLN A 500 -1.73 -17.23 18.41
N TYR A 501 -1.60 -16.29 17.46
CA TYR A 501 -0.36 -15.55 17.29
C TYR A 501 -0.05 -14.67 18.51
N ILE A 502 -1.01 -13.83 18.94
CA ILE A 502 -0.83 -12.93 20.08
C ILE A 502 -0.46 -13.70 21.34
N PHE A 503 -1.13 -14.82 21.63
CA PHE A 503 -0.84 -15.63 22.82
C PHE A 503 0.47 -16.40 22.73
N SER A 504 0.92 -16.78 21.53
CA SER A 504 2.28 -17.33 21.36
C SER A 504 3.35 -16.31 21.74
N ALA A 505 3.18 -15.05 21.30
CA ALA A 505 4.10 -13.96 21.63
C ALA A 505 4.01 -13.54 23.10
N ALA A 506 2.80 -13.43 23.65
CA ALA A 506 2.57 -13.13 25.06
C ALA A 506 3.19 -14.21 25.98
N ASN A 507 3.16 -15.49 25.58
CA ASN A 507 3.84 -16.54 26.32
C ASN A 507 5.37 -16.34 26.34
N ALA A 508 6.00 -15.96 25.22
CA ALA A 508 7.43 -15.64 25.22
C ALA A 508 7.72 -14.47 26.17
N HIS A 509 6.88 -13.44 26.12
CA HIS A 509 7.07 -12.25 26.93
C HIS A 509 6.85 -12.47 28.44
N ILE A 510 5.79 -13.18 28.81
CA ILE A 510 5.40 -13.36 30.21
C ILE A 510 6.13 -14.54 30.85
N SER A 511 6.20 -15.68 30.16
CA SER A 511 6.77 -16.90 30.74
C SER A 511 8.30 -16.90 30.71
N TYR A 512 8.92 -16.24 29.72
CA TYR A 512 10.38 -16.22 29.54
C TYR A 512 11.03 -14.90 29.93
N ASP A 513 10.54 -13.74 29.46
CA ASP A 513 11.21 -12.47 29.77
C ASP A 513 10.98 -12.01 31.22
N LEU A 514 9.75 -12.15 31.74
CA LEU A 514 9.38 -11.69 33.09
C LEU A 514 10.29 -12.14 34.22
N PRO A 515 10.58 -13.45 34.35
CA PRO A 515 11.36 -13.92 35.49
C PRO A 515 12.81 -13.43 35.45
N ILE A 516 13.33 -13.19 34.25
CA ILE A 516 14.69 -12.74 34.04
C ILE A 516 14.80 -11.26 34.43
N VAL A 517 13.93 -10.42 33.88
CA VAL A 517 13.96 -8.97 34.12
C VAL A 517 13.76 -8.65 35.59
N VAL A 518 12.78 -9.26 36.25
CA VAL A 518 12.50 -8.99 37.67
C VAL A 518 13.68 -9.41 38.54
N ALA A 519 14.28 -10.57 38.28
CA ALA A 519 15.44 -11.02 39.02
C ALA A 519 16.67 -10.12 38.82
N GLU A 520 16.82 -9.51 37.64
CA GLU A 520 17.86 -8.53 37.34
C GLU A 520 17.63 -7.19 38.05
N VAL A 521 16.40 -6.64 38.00
CA VAL A 521 16.03 -5.36 38.64
C VAL A 521 16.12 -5.45 40.17
N TYR A 522 15.72 -6.58 40.75
CA TYR A 522 15.76 -6.82 42.19
C TYR A 522 17.03 -7.51 42.67
N LYS A 523 18.08 -7.56 41.84
CA LYS A 523 19.37 -8.13 42.24
C LYS A 523 19.96 -7.37 43.43
N GLY A 524 20.12 -8.06 44.56
CA GLY A 524 20.60 -7.46 45.81
C GLY A 524 19.56 -6.63 46.57
N LYS A 525 18.30 -6.60 46.10
CA LYS A 525 17.14 -6.02 46.78
C LYS A 525 16.23 -7.13 47.31
N ASP A 526 15.30 -6.78 48.22
CA ASP A 526 14.26 -7.70 48.68
C ASP A 526 13.19 -7.87 47.60
N LEU A 527 13.04 -9.11 47.10
CA LEU A 527 12.07 -9.45 46.05
C LEU A 527 10.62 -9.36 46.53
N GLU A 528 10.36 -9.51 47.84
CA GLU A 528 8.99 -9.42 48.38
C GLU A 528 8.38 -8.03 48.16
N LEU A 529 9.21 -6.98 47.99
CA LEU A 529 8.75 -5.64 47.65
C LEU A 529 8.03 -5.59 46.28
N PHE A 530 8.41 -6.44 45.32
CA PHE A 530 7.78 -6.48 44.01
C PHE A 530 6.40 -7.17 44.03
N LYS A 531 6.12 -7.99 45.03
CA LYS A 531 4.98 -8.91 45.02
C LYS A 531 3.62 -8.20 44.97
N SER A 532 3.48 -7.10 45.72
CA SER A 532 2.25 -6.29 45.71
C SER A 532 2.02 -5.69 44.31
N ASP A 533 3.06 -5.10 43.72
CA ASP A 533 2.99 -4.48 42.39
C ASP A 533 2.78 -5.51 41.27
N PHE A 534 3.36 -6.71 41.40
CA PHE A 534 3.09 -7.84 40.50
C PHE A 534 1.61 -8.25 40.50
N VAL A 535 0.97 -8.31 41.66
CA VAL A 535 -0.47 -8.62 41.77
C VAL A 535 -1.32 -7.52 41.14
N LYS A 536 -1.02 -6.25 41.42
CA LYS A 536 -1.72 -5.10 40.84
C LYS A 536 -1.59 -5.09 39.32
N MET A 537 -0.39 -5.32 38.80
CA MET A 537 -0.11 -5.42 37.37
C MET A 537 -0.94 -6.54 36.71
N ASN A 538 -1.03 -7.72 37.34
CA ASN A 538 -1.84 -8.81 36.82
C ASN A 538 -3.33 -8.48 36.75
N GLY A 539 -3.86 -7.72 37.72
CA GLY A 539 -5.23 -7.22 37.68
C GLY A 539 -5.46 -6.29 36.49
N LEU A 540 -4.55 -5.34 36.24
CA LEU A 540 -4.62 -4.46 35.06
C LEU A 540 -4.64 -5.23 33.74
N PHE A 541 -3.89 -6.33 33.65
CA PHE A 541 -3.85 -7.18 32.46
C PHE A 541 -5.11 -8.01 32.26
N GLU A 542 -5.75 -8.47 33.35
CA GLU A 542 -6.99 -9.24 33.29
C GLU A 542 -8.16 -8.38 32.80
N ASP A 543 -8.29 -7.16 33.32
CA ASP A 543 -9.31 -6.20 32.87
C ASP A 543 -9.14 -5.85 31.38
N MET A 544 -7.90 -5.61 30.95
CA MET A 544 -7.59 -5.29 29.56
C MET A 544 -7.80 -6.51 28.63
N TYR A 545 -7.54 -7.73 29.12
CA TYR A 545 -7.82 -8.96 28.37
C TYR A 545 -9.31 -9.10 28.08
N ASP A 546 -10.17 -8.91 29.07
CA ASP A 546 -11.61 -9.09 28.92
C ASP A 546 -12.17 -8.06 27.93
N GLN A 547 -11.77 -6.80 28.03
CA GLN A 547 -12.19 -5.75 27.10
C GLN A 547 -11.64 -5.95 25.68
N MET A 548 -10.35 -6.27 25.54
CA MET A 548 -9.72 -6.49 24.24
C MET A 548 -10.33 -7.70 23.53
N ASN A 549 -10.63 -8.78 24.24
CA ASN A 549 -11.23 -9.98 23.66
C ASN A 549 -12.72 -9.80 23.30
N ASP A 550 -13.43 -8.92 23.99
CA ASP A 550 -14.80 -8.53 23.63
C ASP A 550 -14.83 -7.63 22.39
N ASP A 551 -13.94 -6.66 22.29
CA ASP A 551 -13.89 -5.73 21.15
C ASP A 551 -13.28 -6.39 19.90
N ILE A 552 -12.17 -7.13 20.02
CA ILE A 552 -11.60 -7.95 18.92
C ILE A 552 -12.58 -9.07 18.54
N GLY A 553 -13.21 -9.72 19.51
CA GLY A 553 -14.20 -10.77 19.26
C GLY A 553 -15.44 -10.28 18.53
N ARG A 554 -15.88 -9.03 18.74
CA ARG A 554 -17.00 -8.42 17.99
C ARG A 554 -16.64 -8.05 16.56
N ILE A 555 -15.37 -7.70 16.29
CA ILE A 555 -14.93 -7.21 14.98
C ILE A 555 -14.56 -8.35 14.02
N PHE A 556 -14.08 -9.51 14.52
CA PHE A 556 -13.48 -10.55 13.67
C PHE A 556 -14.20 -11.92 13.68
N ARG A 557 -15.39 -12.04 14.30
CA ARG A 557 -16.12 -13.31 14.40
C ARG A 557 -16.79 -13.74 13.07
N PRO A 558 -16.67 -15.02 12.66
CA PRO A 558 -17.55 -15.60 11.65
C PRO A 558 -18.96 -15.81 12.22
N PHE A 559 -19.99 -15.49 11.45
CA PHE A 559 -21.39 -15.76 11.83
C PHE A 559 -21.66 -17.29 11.89
N GLY A 560 -21.84 -17.88 13.09
CA GLY A 560 -22.30 -19.28 13.29
C GLY A 560 -22.19 -19.86 14.72
N THR A 561 -23.21 -20.60 15.17
CA THR A 561 -23.32 -21.15 16.55
C THR A 561 -22.25 -22.19 16.92
N PHE A 562 -21.84 -23.04 15.97
CA PHE A 562 -20.81 -24.05 16.18
C PHE A 562 -19.41 -23.45 16.39
N VAL A 563 -19.10 -22.37 15.65
CA VAL A 563 -17.83 -21.64 15.75
C VAL A 563 -17.74 -20.88 17.09
N THR A 564 -18.87 -20.39 17.60
CA THR A 564 -18.95 -19.68 18.89
C THR A 564 -18.60 -20.61 20.06
N TYR A 565 -19.13 -21.83 20.10
CA TYR A 565 -18.82 -22.81 21.16
C TYR A 565 -17.34 -23.19 21.24
N PHE A 566 -16.68 -23.39 20.09
CA PHE A 566 -15.25 -23.69 20.04
C PHE A 566 -14.39 -22.47 20.41
N SER A 567 -14.81 -21.26 20.02
CA SER A 567 -14.15 -20.01 20.42
C SER A 567 -14.15 -19.83 21.94
N ASP A 568 -15.28 -20.06 22.61
CA ASP A 568 -15.38 -19.88 24.06
C ASP A 568 -14.55 -20.94 24.83
N LYS A 569 -14.56 -22.20 24.38
CA LYS A 569 -13.67 -23.25 24.91
C LYS A 569 -12.18 -22.90 24.79
N ILE A 570 -11.80 -22.19 23.73
CA ILE A 570 -10.41 -21.77 23.51
C ILE A 570 -10.06 -20.60 24.43
N LYS A 571 -10.98 -19.64 24.64
CA LYS A 571 -10.78 -18.56 25.62
C LYS A 571 -10.50 -19.11 27.03
N ASP A 572 -11.22 -20.16 27.45
CA ASP A 572 -10.99 -20.81 28.75
C ASP A 572 -9.59 -21.42 28.85
N ILE A 573 -9.11 -22.05 27.77
CA ILE A 573 -7.75 -22.61 27.69
C ILE A 573 -6.71 -21.49 27.71
N GLU A 574 -6.91 -20.42 26.94
CA GLU A 574 -6.02 -19.25 26.92
C GLU A 574 -5.91 -18.60 28.31
N LYS A 575 -7.05 -18.37 29.00
CA LYS A 575 -7.08 -17.87 30.38
C LYS A 575 -6.30 -18.78 31.34
N ALA A 576 -6.53 -20.09 31.28
CA ALA A 576 -5.87 -21.06 32.15
C ALA A 576 -4.35 -21.13 31.89
N VAL A 577 -3.91 -21.08 30.63
CA VAL A 577 -2.49 -21.04 30.25
C VAL A 577 -1.83 -19.76 30.75
N MET A 578 -2.49 -18.62 30.62
CA MET A 578 -1.98 -17.32 31.08
C MET A 578 -1.87 -17.25 32.60
N ALA A 579 -2.88 -17.71 33.34
CA ALA A 579 -2.86 -17.76 34.80
C ALA A 579 -1.69 -18.63 35.29
N LYS A 580 -1.55 -19.83 34.73
CA LYS A 580 -0.46 -20.74 35.06
C LYS A 580 0.91 -20.19 34.65
N GLY A 581 1.00 -19.51 33.50
CA GLY A 581 2.21 -18.84 33.05
C GLY A 581 2.69 -17.77 34.04
N ARG A 582 1.77 -16.97 34.59
CA ARG A 582 2.09 -15.95 35.61
C ARG A 582 2.53 -16.55 36.94
N GLU A 583 1.87 -17.58 37.44
CA GLU A 583 2.29 -18.30 38.66
C GLU A 583 3.69 -18.90 38.49
N GLN A 584 3.94 -19.51 37.33
CA GLN A 584 5.24 -20.09 37.00
C GLN A 584 6.31 -19.01 36.87
N ALA A 585 5.98 -17.85 36.31
CA ALA A 585 6.89 -16.72 36.19
C ALA A 585 7.36 -16.22 37.57
N TRP A 586 6.45 -16.12 38.55
CA TRP A 586 6.81 -15.76 39.92
C TRP A 586 7.75 -16.79 40.56
N ALA A 587 7.42 -18.08 40.45
CA ALA A 587 8.26 -19.16 40.99
C ALA A 587 9.66 -19.17 40.35
N ASN A 588 9.74 -18.94 39.05
CA ASN A 588 11.01 -18.87 38.32
C ASN A 588 11.83 -17.63 38.74
N THR A 589 11.18 -16.48 38.95
CA THR A 589 11.83 -15.24 39.42
C THR A 589 12.55 -15.48 40.74
N PHE A 590 11.87 -16.12 41.69
CA PHE A 590 12.44 -16.47 42.98
C PHE A 590 13.65 -17.41 42.82
N GLY A 591 13.57 -18.40 41.93
CA GLY A 591 14.67 -19.29 41.61
C GLY A 591 15.90 -18.58 41.03
N PHE A 592 15.70 -17.59 40.16
CA PHE A 592 16.78 -16.75 39.63
C PHE A 592 17.40 -15.87 40.72
N HIS A 593 16.58 -15.19 41.53
CA HIS A 593 17.05 -14.32 42.61
C HIS A 593 17.90 -15.06 43.66
N GLN A 594 17.58 -16.33 43.94
CA GLN A 594 18.34 -17.17 44.87
C GLN A 594 19.63 -17.78 44.31
N SER A 595 19.85 -17.69 43.00
CA SER A 595 20.99 -18.34 42.35
C SER A 595 22.30 -17.73 42.85
N ARG A 596 23.19 -18.57 43.40
CA ARG A 596 24.45 -18.10 44.03
C ARG A 596 25.65 -18.14 43.08
N SER A 597 25.51 -18.76 41.92
CA SER A 597 26.56 -18.91 40.92
C SER A 597 26.06 -18.64 39.50
N GLU A 598 26.96 -18.21 38.62
CA GLU A 598 26.65 -17.98 37.20
C GLU A 598 26.26 -19.28 36.47
N THR A 599 26.80 -20.43 36.90
CA THR A 599 26.45 -21.74 36.35
C THR A 599 25.01 -22.11 36.66
N GLU A 600 24.58 -21.93 37.91
CA GLU A 600 23.19 -22.19 38.34
C GLU A 600 22.21 -21.30 37.58
N TRP A 601 22.58 -20.02 37.36
CA TRP A 601 21.78 -19.09 36.57
C TRP A 601 21.61 -19.58 35.12
N LYS A 602 22.69 -20.02 34.46
CA LYS A 602 22.65 -20.53 33.08
C LYS A 602 21.82 -21.81 32.94
N GLU A 603 21.92 -22.73 33.89
CA GLU A 603 21.10 -23.96 33.90
C GLU A 603 19.60 -23.64 34.03
N ARG A 604 19.25 -22.73 34.95
CA ARG A 604 17.86 -22.27 35.11
C ARG A 604 17.34 -21.56 33.87
N LEU A 605 18.17 -20.74 33.22
CA LEU A 605 17.83 -20.06 31.97
C LEU A 605 17.49 -21.06 30.86
N ALA A 606 18.30 -22.11 30.68
CA ALA A 606 18.06 -23.15 29.68
C ALA A 606 16.76 -23.92 29.95
N LEU A 607 16.46 -24.24 31.22
CA LEU A 607 15.20 -24.89 31.61
C LEU A 607 13.99 -23.98 31.38
N LEU A 608 14.12 -22.69 31.69
CA LEU A 608 13.09 -21.69 31.43
C LEU A 608 12.78 -21.56 29.94
N GLU A 609 13.83 -21.46 29.13
CA GLU A 609 13.72 -21.33 27.67
C GLU A 609 13.00 -22.53 27.05
N ALA A 610 13.43 -23.75 27.42
CA ALA A 610 12.83 -24.99 26.92
C ALA A 610 11.36 -25.15 27.34
N SER A 611 11.05 -24.85 28.60
CA SER A 611 9.67 -24.95 29.11
C SER A 611 8.74 -23.90 28.49
N SER A 612 9.22 -22.66 28.32
CA SER A 612 8.46 -21.57 27.69
C SER A 612 8.23 -21.83 26.21
N ALA A 613 9.23 -22.33 25.48
CA ALA A 613 9.08 -22.72 24.07
C ALA A 613 8.08 -23.87 23.89
N LYS A 614 8.11 -24.88 24.78
CA LYS A 614 7.14 -25.99 24.76
C LYS A 614 5.70 -25.50 24.93
N MET A 615 5.48 -24.54 25.83
CA MET A 615 4.16 -23.96 26.07
C MET A 615 3.68 -23.10 24.90
N GLY A 616 4.55 -22.26 24.33
CA GLY A 616 4.26 -21.47 23.12
C GLY A 616 3.91 -22.37 21.94
N ASN A 617 4.61 -23.50 21.76
CA ASN A 617 4.29 -24.47 20.71
C ASN A 617 2.89 -25.08 20.87
N LEU A 618 2.42 -25.31 22.09
CA LEU A 618 1.08 -25.86 22.33
C LEU A 618 -0.02 -24.88 21.88
N VAL A 619 0.22 -23.58 22.04
CA VAL A 619 -0.70 -22.50 21.60
C VAL A 619 -0.65 -22.33 20.09
N ALA A 620 0.55 -22.21 19.52
CA ALA A 620 0.74 -22.01 18.07
C ALA A 620 0.34 -23.25 17.25
N ARG A 621 0.59 -24.45 17.79
CA ARG A 621 0.38 -25.74 17.12
C ARG A 621 -0.28 -26.74 18.06
N PRO A 622 -1.58 -26.58 18.36
CA PRO A 622 -2.31 -27.51 19.21
C PRO A 622 -2.47 -28.89 18.54
N PRO A 623 -2.84 -29.92 19.31
CA PRO A 623 -3.12 -31.26 18.77
C PRO A 623 -4.13 -31.23 17.61
N TRP A 624 -4.02 -32.20 16.70
CA TRP A 624 -4.71 -32.19 15.40
C TRP A 624 -6.25 -32.03 15.49
N LEU A 625 -6.88 -32.55 16.54
CA LEU A 625 -8.33 -32.43 16.80
C LEU A 625 -8.79 -30.97 16.98
N LEU A 626 -7.94 -30.11 17.55
CA LEU A 626 -8.21 -28.68 17.73
C LEU A 626 -7.69 -27.84 16.55
N ARG A 627 -6.66 -28.33 15.86
CA ARG A 627 -6.02 -27.62 14.75
C ARG A 627 -6.91 -27.43 13.53
N LEU A 628 -7.70 -28.44 13.15
CA LEU A 628 -8.56 -28.36 11.95
C LEU A 628 -9.65 -27.27 12.06
N PRO A 629 -10.43 -27.18 13.16
CA PRO A 629 -11.35 -26.08 13.38
C PRO A 629 -10.65 -24.71 13.40
N LEU A 630 -9.48 -24.62 14.03
CA LEU A 630 -8.72 -23.36 14.13
C LEU A 630 -8.21 -22.85 12.77
N VAL A 631 -7.74 -23.73 11.90
CA VAL A 631 -7.37 -23.35 10.53
C VAL A 631 -8.59 -22.86 9.74
N TYR A 632 -9.76 -23.47 9.96
CA TYR A 632 -11.01 -22.99 9.37
C TYR A 632 -11.38 -21.58 9.87
N VAL A 633 -11.26 -21.34 11.18
CA VAL A 633 -11.48 -20.01 11.77
C VAL A 633 -10.48 -19.00 11.22
N ALA A 634 -9.19 -19.32 11.18
CA ALA A 634 -8.14 -18.44 10.65
C ALA A 634 -8.40 -18.00 9.20
N ARG A 635 -8.97 -18.88 8.36
CA ARG A 635 -9.38 -18.54 6.98
C ARG A 635 -10.62 -17.66 6.89
N LYS A 636 -11.43 -17.62 7.95
CA LYS A 636 -12.71 -16.90 8.01
C LYS A 636 -12.63 -15.62 8.84
N GLU A 637 -11.51 -15.36 9.52
CA GLU A 637 -11.27 -14.10 10.22
C GLU A 637 -11.28 -12.93 9.22
N PHE A 638 -12.08 -11.92 9.53
CA PHE A 638 -12.22 -10.72 8.73
C PHE A 638 -10.98 -9.81 8.84
N GLY A 639 -10.69 -9.04 7.79
CA GLY A 639 -9.65 -8.01 7.78
C GLY A 639 -8.22 -8.54 7.59
N THR A 640 -7.39 -7.72 6.94
CA THR A 640 -5.94 -7.94 6.81
C THR A 640 -5.24 -7.80 8.17
N THR A 641 -4.01 -8.30 8.29
CA THR A 641 -3.19 -8.05 9.49
C THR A 641 -3.04 -6.55 9.75
N ALA A 642 -2.81 -5.76 8.70
CA ALA A 642 -2.70 -4.30 8.80
C ALA A 642 -3.96 -3.68 9.41
N HIS A 643 -5.14 -4.08 8.93
CA HIS A 643 -6.42 -3.64 9.48
C HIS A 643 -6.57 -4.02 10.97
N LYS A 644 -6.20 -5.24 11.34
CA LYS A 644 -6.23 -5.71 12.74
C LYS A 644 -5.29 -4.91 13.64
N VAL A 645 -4.08 -4.60 13.16
CA VAL A 645 -3.12 -3.74 13.87
C VAL A 645 -3.68 -2.33 14.05
N ASP A 646 -4.35 -1.76 13.04
CA ASP A 646 -5.00 -0.44 13.17
C ASP A 646 -6.10 -0.40 14.21
N VAL A 647 -6.93 -1.44 14.26
CA VAL A 647 -7.95 -1.58 15.30
C VAL A 647 -7.28 -1.64 16.68
N MET A 648 -6.20 -2.42 16.83
CA MET A 648 -5.45 -2.57 18.08
C MET A 648 -4.65 -1.31 18.48
N LEU A 649 -4.28 -0.44 17.54
CA LEU A 649 -3.58 0.81 17.86
C LEU A 649 -4.51 1.91 18.38
N ARG A 650 -5.83 1.74 18.28
CA ARG A 650 -6.82 2.70 18.81
C ARG A 650 -6.91 2.56 20.33
N THR A 651 -6.65 3.66 21.04
CA THR A 651 -6.73 3.74 22.52
C THR A 651 -8.15 3.58 23.08
N ALA A 652 -9.18 3.56 22.22
CA ALA A 652 -10.57 3.28 22.61
C ALA A 652 -10.78 1.89 23.25
N LEU A 653 -9.77 1.01 23.18
CA LEU A 653 -9.74 -0.30 23.82
C LEU A 653 -9.30 -0.28 25.29
N LEU A 654 -8.86 0.89 25.82
CA LEU A 654 -8.39 1.00 27.21
C LEU A 654 -9.56 1.32 28.16
N PRO A 655 -9.74 0.55 29.27
CA PRO A 655 -10.74 0.88 30.29
C PRO A 655 -10.35 2.15 31.04
N THR A 656 -11.35 2.91 31.51
CA THR A 656 -11.11 4.05 32.41
C THR A 656 -10.50 3.56 33.72
N ILE A 657 -9.41 4.21 34.12
CA ILE A 657 -8.75 3.97 35.41
C ILE A 657 -9.61 4.64 36.48
N SER A 658 -10.20 3.84 37.36
CA SER A 658 -10.95 4.32 38.52
C SER A 658 -10.04 4.63 39.70
#